data_AF-A0A7J6QPL4-F1
#
_entry.id   AF-A0A7J6QPL4-F1
#
_cell.length_a   1.000
_cell.length_b   1.000
_cell.length_c   1.000
_cell.angle_alpha   90.00
_cell.angle_beta   90.00
_cell.angle_gamma   90.00
#
_symmetry.space_group_name_H-M   'P 1'
#
loop_
_entity.id
_entity.type
_entity.pdbx_description
1 polymer ?
#
loop_
_entity_poly.entity_id
_entity_poly.type
_entity_poly.pdbx_seq_one_letter_code
_entity_poly.pdbx_strand_id
1 'polypeptide(L)'
;MDDSPAVPDYSVEVESQPKICQPELLWAVVKGFVAAPRYYDRDIFREYTVKKRRSVVDWFTPSVVRACPSLPVKSAEFAVEDSEEDMVLSLSSEDGCKWKYSIKVIEESCAIHLEVVMFSSSEEEDSTVDPGPLQKHVDTLSFIAVKVSFLSTAAFGGEDILAVSYSKDFAQICAIAKAFEMMDPSLKKCPGYRVDPDAHGTAEVAFESPSVEDSSPAEGVESIKTDAIEQLINDWKRAKDWKKPVEELHWGDEMEYMLTSMPSDGVAPPKPYYYANKVLDKLHEVDSDTWKPEYASYMIEGVKVPPLLLTENDIAKQVLSSLIKRRRTAEAALPEDVHVMSIPAFPTLGAEYTHRGDHLKGPTAESILVPDEVITPHVRFETLTKSVRARKGAKVAIAPPLYKDINTVSNGGVDFDSAKTPWQLKKTGLDQSRDPLKDRVYLDATVFGFGQCCLQCTFEAPSLPAARLLHDQMCVLAPLFLALSAAAPFQRGMVTDVDARYELLSQCVDDRTAEEADPKNPEFKQQGRMPETIHRYISTSAPESMSDLVVEHREDQKQRLMDAGMDEVFADYFAYIFYRDPMIIFKERIHLDNDHSIEHFEGMHSTHWTIVRIKPPPAMQDDIHWRVELRTPDVQMTDYENAAIVTVATLLARAIVRRAEGPDGSAGGQVSGLIPISKLRENMLRSQQRDALRRGKFWWNHAGSIMEKSMVDIWCSPGGLLDVCRSELQKGMGDAAETSLDAEFINFIGARIRGKVVTGAQWLRERLRRSPNYHRDSVITPAAAREIMDLVIQLGEAESYSDLKRIAPEMFDF
;
A
#
# COMPACT_ATOMS: atom_id res chain seq x y z
N MET A 1 -44.86 -1.43 -61.16
CA MET A 1 -45.69 -1.58 -59.94
C MET A 1 -44.68 -1.97 -58.87
N ASP A 2 -44.63 -1.15 -57.83
CA ASP A 2 -43.68 -1.11 -56.71
C ASP A 2 -42.21 -0.80 -57.02
N ASP A 3 -41.93 0.49 -57.24
CA ASP A 3 -40.64 1.12 -56.91
C ASP A 3 -40.87 1.97 -55.64
N SER A 4 -40.97 1.29 -54.48
CA SER A 4 -40.83 1.95 -53.18
C SER A 4 -39.33 2.21 -52.95
N PRO A 5 -38.90 3.41 -52.51
CA PRO A 5 -37.48 3.64 -52.19
C PRO A 5 -37.08 2.75 -51.01
N ALA A 6 -36.30 1.70 -51.29
CA ALA A 6 -35.74 0.81 -50.30
C ALA A 6 -34.88 1.61 -49.31
N VAL A 7 -35.13 1.39 -48.02
CA VAL A 7 -34.29 1.88 -46.93
C VAL A 7 -32.87 1.33 -47.12
N PRO A 8 -31.78 2.14 -47.03
CA PRO A 8 -30.43 1.65 -47.24
C PRO A 8 -30.01 0.63 -46.16
N ASP A 9 -29.58 -0.56 -46.61
CA ASP A 9 -28.91 -1.58 -45.78
C ASP A 9 -27.44 -1.20 -45.58
N TYR A 10 -26.95 -1.26 -44.33
CA TYR A 10 -25.56 -0.99 -43.96
C TYR A 10 -24.94 -2.25 -43.36
N SER A 11 -23.87 -2.77 -43.97
CA SER A 11 -23.06 -3.87 -43.43
C SER A 11 -21.68 -3.36 -43.04
N VAL A 12 -21.21 -3.71 -41.85
CA VAL A 12 -19.86 -3.40 -41.36
C VAL A 12 -19.21 -4.69 -40.92
N GLU A 13 -18.19 -5.12 -41.64
CA GLU A 13 -17.43 -6.32 -41.30
C GLU A 13 -16.13 -5.91 -40.61
N VAL A 14 -15.81 -6.55 -39.47
CA VAL A 14 -14.59 -6.31 -38.71
C VAL A 14 -13.89 -7.64 -38.51
N GLU A 15 -12.84 -7.90 -39.29
CA GLU A 15 -12.05 -9.12 -39.18
C GLU A 15 -10.88 -8.92 -38.20
N SER A 16 -10.66 -9.89 -37.32
CA SER A 16 -9.57 -9.92 -36.33
C SER A 16 -8.87 -11.27 -36.41
N GLN A 17 -7.53 -11.30 -36.51
CA GLN A 17 -6.78 -12.56 -36.59
C GLN A 17 -5.84 -12.75 -35.38
N PRO A 18 -6.37 -13.06 -34.18
CA PRO A 18 -5.54 -13.30 -33.00
C PRO A 18 -4.79 -14.64 -33.08
N LYS A 19 -3.56 -14.70 -32.57
CA LYS A 19 -2.65 -15.87 -32.51
C LYS A 19 -3.24 -17.05 -31.72
N ILE A 20 -4.10 -16.75 -30.74
CA ILE A 20 -4.86 -17.75 -29.99
C ILE A 20 -6.32 -17.30 -30.09
N CYS A 21 -7.13 -18.02 -30.87
CA CYS A 21 -8.55 -17.74 -30.94
C CYS A 21 -9.40 -18.91 -30.45
N GLN A 22 -10.22 -18.64 -29.44
CA GLN A 22 -11.37 -19.47 -29.08
C GLN A 22 -12.62 -18.59 -29.28
N PRO A 23 -13.50 -18.90 -30.26
CA PRO A 23 -14.71 -18.14 -30.52
C PRO A 23 -15.57 -17.89 -29.27
N GLU A 24 -15.54 -18.82 -28.31
CA GLU A 24 -16.27 -18.73 -27.04
C GLU A 24 -15.76 -17.59 -26.15
N LEU A 25 -14.45 -17.33 -26.16
CA LEU A 25 -13.82 -16.27 -25.38
C LEU A 25 -14.09 -14.89 -26.01
N LEU A 26 -14.04 -14.81 -27.34
CA LEU A 26 -14.44 -13.62 -28.08
C LEU A 26 -15.92 -13.30 -27.84
N TRP A 27 -16.77 -14.32 -27.84
CA TRP A 27 -18.18 -14.15 -27.51
C TRP A 27 -18.40 -13.64 -26.08
N ALA A 28 -17.65 -14.16 -25.10
CA ALA A 28 -17.74 -13.69 -23.71
C ALA A 28 -17.36 -12.20 -23.57
N VAL A 29 -16.34 -11.75 -24.30
CA VAL A 29 -15.93 -10.33 -24.33
C VAL A 29 -17.00 -9.46 -24.98
N VAL A 30 -17.53 -9.85 -26.14
CA VAL A 30 -18.60 -9.09 -26.82
C VAL A 30 -19.85 -9.01 -25.95
N LYS A 31 -20.29 -10.13 -25.35
CA LYS A 31 -21.44 -10.17 -24.44
C LYS A 31 -21.23 -9.28 -23.20
N GLY A 32 -20.05 -9.33 -22.59
CA GLY A 32 -19.71 -8.47 -21.45
C GLY A 32 -19.70 -6.98 -21.80
N PHE A 33 -19.22 -6.63 -23.00
CA PHE A 33 -19.15 -5.24 -23.46
C PHE A 33 -20.54 -4.67 -23.76
N VAL A 34 -21.41 -5.45 -24.41
CA VAL A 34 -22.79 -5.08 -24.71
C VAL A 34 -23.66 -5.04 -23.44
N ALA A 35 -23.37 -5.86 -22.42
CA ALA A 35 -24.12 -5.86 -21.16
C ALA A 35 -23.73 -4.73 -20.18
N ALA A 36 -22.64 -3.99 -20.41
CA ALA A 36 -22.12 -3.00 -19.46
C ALA A 36 -22.94 -1.69 -19.44
N PRO A 37 -23.53 -1.27 -18.29
CA PRO A 37 -24.39 -0.07 -18.22
C PRO A 37 -23.71 1.27 -18.57
N ARG A 38 -22.37 1.35 -18.46
CA ARG A 38 -21.58 2.59 -18.61
C ARG A 38 -21.54 3.16 -20.03
N TYR A 39 -21.88 2.37 -21.05
CA TYR A 39 -21.89 2.83 -22.44
C TYR A 39 -23.26 3.32 -22.92
N TYR A 40 -24.28 3.18 -22.07
CA TYR A 40 -25.66 3.60 -22.35
C TYR A 40 -26.05 4.89 -21.62
N ASP A 41 -25.07 5.59 -21.03
CA ASP A 41 -25.31 6.77 -20.22
C ASP A 41 -25.63 8.01 -21.08
N ARG A 42 -26.61 8.79 -20.63
CA ARG A 42 -27.14 9.98 -21.34
C ARG A 42 -26.14 11.15 -21.38
N ASP A 43 -25.06 11.09 -20.60
CA ASP A 43 -24.18 12.23 -20.33
C ASP A 43 -22.95 12.39 -21.25
N ILE A 44 -22.70 11.46 -22.20
CA ILE A 44 -21.65 11.61 -23.23
C ILE A 44 -22.00 12.70 -24.28
N PHE A 45 -23.21 13.26 -24.24
CA PHE A 45 -23.72 14.25 -25.21
C PHE A 45 -23.68 15.72 -24.73
N ARG A 46 -22.68 16.15 -23.95
CA ARG A 46 -22.45 17.57 -23.65
C ARG A 46 -21.51 18.24 -24.67
N GLU A 47 -21.90 19.45 -25.08
CA GLU A 47 -21.32 20.29 -26.14
C GLU A 47 -19.79 20.45 -26.08
N TYR A 48 -19.09 20.16 -27.19
CA TYR A 48 -17.71 20.61 -27.41
C TYR A 48 -17.71 21.91 -28.21
N THR A 49 -17.08 22.97 -27.67
CA THR A 49 -16.82 24.21 -28.42
C THR A 49 -15.53 24.06 -29.24
N VAL A 50 -15.64 23.81 -30.54
CA VAL A 50 -14.47 23.73 -31.45
C VAL A 50 -14.14 25.12 -31.99
N LYS A 51 -12.98 25.69 -31.63
CA LYS A 51 -12.43 26.91 -32.25
C LYS A 51 -11.74 26.55 -33.57
N LYS A 52 -12.24 27.05 -34.70
CA LYS A 52 -11.65 26.82 -36.03
C LYS A 52 -10.88 28.06 -36.51
N ARG A 53 -9.59 27.91 -36.82
CA ARG A 53 -8.76 28.92 -37.51
C ARG A 53 -9.00 28.80 -39.03
N ARG A 54 -9.21 29.91 -39.75
CA ARG A 54 -9.22 29.84 -41.23
C ARG A 54 -8.43 30.92 -42.00
N SER A 55 -7.99 32.05 -41.42
CA SER A 55 -6.91 32.87 -41.99
C SER A 55 -6.40 33.96 -41.01
N VAL A 56 -5.45 34.80 -41.44
CA VAL A 56 -4.59 35.67 -40.62
C VAL A 56 -5.21 37.01 -40.18
N VAL A 57 -6.39 37.41 -40.67
CA VAL A 57 -6.96 38.74 -40.36
C VAL A 57 -8.45 38.61 -40.01
N ASP A 58 -8.82 39.25 -38.89
CA ASP A 58 -10.15 39.38 -38.28
C ASP A 58 -10.62 38.31 -37.26
N TRP A 59 -10.83 38.78 -36.03
CA TRP A 59 -11.48 38.09 -34.91
C TRP A 59 -12.72 38.89 -34.53
N PHE A 60 -13.94 38.31 -34.53
CA PHE A 60 -14.97 38.63 -33.51
C PHE A 60 -16.19 37.67 -33.52
N THR A 61 -16.61 37.33 -32.29
CA THR A 61 -17.87 36.74 -31.76
C THR A 61 -18.22 35.26 -32.03
N PRO A 62 -18.44 34.43 -30.97
CA PRO A 62 -18.74 33.00 -31.08
C PRO A 62 -20.15 32.74 -31.63
N SER A 63 -20.26 31.82 -32.59
CA SER A 63 -21.54 31.24 -33.03
C SER A 63 -21.65 29.82 -32.45
N VAL A 64 -22.65 29.60 -31.60
CA VAL A 64 -23.01 28.29 -31.05
C VAL A 64 -23.54 27.40 -32.18
N VAL A 65 -22.88 26.27 -32.46
CA VAL A 65 -23.44 25.22 -33.31
C VAL A 65 -24.34 24.36 -32.42
N ARG A 66 -25.67 24.52 -32.55
CA ARG A 66 -26.64 23.63 -31.88
C ARG A 66 -26.61 22.26 -32.54
N ALA A 67 -26.09 21.26 -31.84
CA ALA A 67 -26.45 19.86 -32.10
C ALA A 67 -27.90 19.64 -31.61
N CYS A 68 -28.71 18.94 -32.41
CA CYS A 68 -30.13 18.69 -32.14
C CYS A 68 -30.32 17.97 -30.79
N PRO A 69 -31.34 18.32 -29.98
CA PRO A 69 -31.54 17.78 -28.64
C PRO A 69 -31.98 16.32 -28.69
N SER A 70 -31.44 15.52 -27.76
CA SER A 70 -31.99 14.25 -27.23
C SER A 70 -33.21 13.68 -27.98
N LEU A 71 -33.01 12.65 -28.81
CA LEU A 71 -34.11 11.80 -29.24
C LEU A 71 -34.63 11.02 -28.03
N PRO A 72 -35.91 11.16 -27.64
CA PRO A 72 -36.47 10.39 -26.55
C PRO A 72 -36.74 8.98 -27.08
N VAL A 73 -35.98 7.99 -26.63
CA VAL A 73 -36.30 6.57 -26.89
C VAL A 73 -37.34 6.16 -25.86
N LYS A 74 -38.57 5.86 -26.29
CA LYS A 74 -39.72 5.64 -25.38
C LYS A 74 -39.63 4.34 -24.57
N SER A 75 -38.87 3.38 -25.05
CA SER A 75 -38.58 2.10 -24.39
C SER A 75 -37.72 1.30 -25.36
N ALA A 76 -36.43 1.14 -25.07
CA ALA A 76 -35.68 0.09 -25.75
C ALA A 76 -36.22 -1.24 -25.20
N GLU A 77 -37.13 -1.89 -25.93
CA GLU A 77 -37.38 -3.32 -25.71
C GLU A 77 -36.15 -4.05 -26.23
N PHE A 78 -35.17 -4.23 -25.36
CA PHE A 78 -34.00 -5.06 -25.60
C PHE A 78 -34.45 -6.53 -25.66
N ALA A 79 -34.88 -6.97 -26.83
CA ALA A 79 -34.93 -8.39 -27.12
C ALA A 79 -33.55 -8.80 -27.66
N VAL A 80 -32.70 -9.33 -26.79
CA VAL A 80 -31.54 -10.11 -27.22
C VAL A 80 -32.08 -11.50 -27.52
N GLU A 81 -32.26 -11.82 -28.79
CA GLU A 81 -32.44 -13.20 -29.22
C GLU A 81 -31.04 -13.84 -29.24
N ASP A 82 -30.67 -14.48 -28.13
CA ASP A 82 -29.38 -15.16 -27.96
C ASP A 82 -29.50 -16.55 -28.58
N SER A 83 -28.81 -16.77 -29.70
CA SER A 83 -28.53 -18.09 -30.25
C SER A 83 -27.04 -18.39 -30.07
N GLU A 84 -26.62 -19.66 -30.08
CA GLU A 84 -25.20 -20.00 -29.92
C GLU A 84 -24.30 -19.37 -31.01
N GLU A 85 -24.86 -18.98 -32.16
CA GLU A 85 -24.13 -18.52 -33.34
C GLU A 85 -24.29 -17.00 -33.63
N ASP A 86 -25.44 -16.40 -33.30
CA ASP A 86 -25.77 -14.99 -33.62
C ASP A 86 -26.35 -14.23 -32.42
N MET A 87 -25.98 -12.95 -32.29
CA MET A 87 -26.65 -12.00 -31.40
C MET A 87 -27.42 -10.93 -32.19
N VAL A 88 -28.74 -10.89 -32.03
CA VAL A 88 -29.60 -9.90 -32.68
C VAL A 88 -30.07 -8.85 -31.68
N LEU A 89 -29.88 -7.57 -32.00
CA LEU A 89 -30.43 -6.44 -31.24
C LEU A 89 -31.53 -5.77 -32.06
N SER A 90 -32.68 -5.52 -31.46
CA SER A 90 -33.76 -4.75 -32.07
C SER A 90 -33.96 -3.43 -31.31
N LEU A 91 -33.97 -2.30 -32.02
CA LEU A 91 -34.24 -0.98 -31.45
C LEU A 91 -35.47 -0.36 -32.14
N SER A 92 -36.25 0.43 -31.40
CA SER A 92 -37.39 1.17 -31.94
C SER A 92 -37.36 2.61 -31.44
N SER A 93 -37.59 3.59 -32.32
CA SER A 93 -37.71 5.00 -31.97
C SER A 93 -39.15 5.48 -31.86
N GLU A 94 -39.32 6.68 -31.29
CA GLU A 94 -40.62 7.35 -31.14
C GLU A 94 -41.35 7.65 -32.45
N ASP A 95 -40.63 7.73 -33.57
CA ASP A 95 -41.16 7.99 -34.91
C ASP A 95 -41.54 6.73 -35.70
N GLY A 96 -41.47 5.54 -35.08
CA GLY A 96 -41.93 4.27 -35.69
C GLY A 96 -40.87 3.53 -36.51
N CYS A 97 -39.63 4.03 -36.57
CA CYS A 97 -38.51 3.32 -37.18
C CYS A 97 -38.06 2.17 -36.28
N LYS A 98 -37.78 1.02 -36.90
CA LYS A 98 -37.19 -0.14 -36.24
C LYS A 98 -35.85 -0.45 -36.87
N TRP A 99 -34.91 -0.86 -36.03
CA TRP A 99 -33.57 -1.26 -36.44
C TRP A 99 -33.30 -2.66 -35.96
N LYS A 100 -32.67 -3.47 -36.82
CA LYS A 100 -32.14 -4.78 -36.48
C LYS A 100 -30.63 -4.74 -36.66
N TYR A 101 -29.91 -5.11 -35.62
CA TYR A 101 -28.46 -5.31 -35.64
C TYR A 101 -28.20 -6.80 -35.49
N SER A 102 -27.44 -7.40 -36.40
CA SER A 102 -26.98 -8.77 -36.29
C SER A 102 -25.47 -8.74 -36.05
N ILE A 103 -25.03 -9.29 -34.93
CA ILE A 103 -23.61 -9.49 -34.62
C ILE A 103 -23.35 -11.00 -34.71
N LYS A 104 -22.40 -11.38 -35.55
CA LYS A 104 -21.97 -12.77 -35.72
C LYS A 104 -20.48 -12.86 -35.43
N VAL A 105 -20.06 -13.94 -34.78
CA VAL A 105 -18.64 -14.30 -34.71
C VAL A 105 -18.41 -15.41 -35.72
N ILE A 106 -17.61 -15.16 -36.74
CA ILE A 106 -17.24 -16.17 -37.74
C ILE A 106 -16.17 -17.05 -37.10
N GLU A 107 -16.55 -18.27 -36.70
CA GLU A 107 -15.68 -19.17 -35.92
C GLU A 107 -14.33 -19.48 -36.58
N GLU A 108 -14.31 -19.61 -37.91
CA GLU A 108 -13.12 -20.00 -38.67
C GLU A 108 -12.04 -18.91 -38.71
N SER A 109 -12.43 -17.64 -38.69
CA SER A 109 -11.55 -16.48 -38.80
C SER A 109 -11.53 -15.61 -37.55
N CYS A 110 -12.39 -15.89 -36.57
CA CYS A 110 -12.66 -15.00 -35.44
C CYS A 110 -13.02 -13.56 -35.84
N ALA A 111 -13.65 -13.41 -37.01
CA ALA A 111 -14.17 -12.14 -37.46
C ALA A 111 -15.49 -11.81 -36.75
N ILE A 112 -15.71 -10.53 -36.46
CA ILE A 112 -16.99 -10.01 -36.00
C ILE A 112 -17.70 -9.38 -37.19
N HIS A 113 -18.77 -10.02 -37.64
CA HIS A 113 -19.63 -9.49 -38.69
C HIS A 113 -20.79 -8.71 -38.06
N LEU A 114 -20.92 -7.41 -38.37
CA LEU A 114 -22.02 -6.56 -37.90
C LEU A 114 -22.89 -6.14 -39.10
N GLU A 115 -24.13 -6.60 -39.12
CA GLU A 115 -25.14 -6.19 -40.11
C GLU A 115 -26.16 -5.26 -39.46
N VAL A 116 -26.51 -4.15 -40.13
CA VAL A 116 -27.50 -3.17 -39.66
C VAL A 116 -28.59 -2.96 -40.72
N VAL A 117 -29.81 -3.35 -40.38
CA VAL A 117 -30.99 -3.21 -41.24
C VAL A 117 -31.98 -2.26 -40.59
N MET A 118 -32.37 -1.20 -41.31
CA MET A 118 -33.45 -0.30 -40.89
C MET A 118 -34.73 -0.66 -41.62
N PHE A 119 -35.84 -0.77 -40.88
CA PHE A 119 -37.16 -1.02 -41.47
C PHE A 119 -38.23 -0.17 -40.80
N SER A 120 -39.15 0.37 -41.60
CA SER A 120 -40.32 1.10 -41.11
C SER A 120 -41.42 0.11 -40.74
N SER A 121 -42.15 0.39 -39.66
CA SER A 121 -43.32 -0.41 -39.26
C SER A 121 -44.66 0.14 -39.77
N SER A 122 -44.67 1.27 -40.49
CA SER A 122 -45.89 1.86 -41.04
C SER A 122 -46.13 1.42 -42.49
N GLU A 123 -47.26 0.76 -42.75
CA GLU A 123 -47.79 0.52 -44.10
C GLU A 123 -48.22 1.82 -44.85
N GLU A 124 -47.91 3.00 -44.31
CA GLU A 124 -48.16 4.28 -44.97
C GLU A 124 -46.92 4.72 -45.76
N GLU A 125 -46.97 4.50 -47.07
CA GLU A 125 -46.10 5.08 -48.09
C GLU A 125 -46.16 6.62 -48.05
N ASP A 126 -45.37 7.31 -47.21
CA ASP A 126 -44.80 8.64 -47.51
C ASP A 126 -44.00 9.31 -46.35
N SER A 127 -43.44 8.56 -45.39
CA SER A 127 -42.51 9.17 -44.42
C SER A 127 -41.05 9.07 -44.87
N THR A 128 -40.50 10.18 -45.34
CA THR A 128 -39.04 10.34 -45.50
C THR A 128 -38.38 10.29 -44.13
N VAL A 129 -37.84 9.13 -43.75
CA VAL A 129 -37.03 8.97 -42.53
C VAL A 129 -35.72 9.74 -42.71
N ASP A 130 -35.37 10.63 -41.76
CA ASP A 130 -34.07 11.29 -41.74
C ASP A 130 -32.97 10.24 -41.48
N PRO A 131 -32.00 10.02 -42.38
CA PRO A 131 -30.94 9.03 -42.21
C PRO A 131 -29.84 9.48 -41.23
N GLY A 132 -29.82 10.74 -40.79
CA GLY A 132 -28.79 11.28 -39.88
C GLY A 132 -28.66 10.53 -38.54
N PRO A 133 -29.76 10.21 -37.84
CA PRO A 133 -29.75 9.36 -36.65
C PRO A 133 -29.21 7.94 -36.91
N LEU A 134 -29.54 7.34 -38.07
CA LEU A 134 -29.07 6.01 -38.46
C LEU A 134 -27.55 5.98 -38.62
N GLN A 135 -26.98 6.95 -39.35
CA GLN A 135 -25.53 7.04 -39.54
C GLN A 135 -24.80 7.12 -38.20
N LYS A 136 -25.31 7.90 -37.24
CA LYS A 136 -24.71 8.03 -35.91
C LYS A 136 -24.75 6.72 -35.10
N HIS A 137 -25.82 5.94 -35.22
CA HIS A 137 -25.89 4.61 -34.60
C HIS A 137 -24.94 3.60 -35.27
N VAL A 138 -24.88 3.60 -36.61
CA VAL A 138 -23.93 2.77 -37.37
C VAL A 138 -22.50 3.11 -37.00
N ASP A 139 -22.14 4.40 -36.96
CA ASP A 139 -20.81 4.86 -36.54
C ASP A 139 -20.46 4.41 -35.11
N THR A 140 -21.44 4.46 -34.19
CA THR A 140 -21.25 4.07 -32.78
C THR A 140 -21.07 2.56 -32.61
N LEU A 141 -21.84 1.75 -33.34
CA LEU A 141 -21.74 0.28 -33.25
C LEU A 141 -20.54 -0.26 -34.01
N SER A 142 -20.19 0.35 -35.14
CA SER A 142 -18.92 0.11 -35.83
C SER A 142 -17.75 0.42 -34.90
N PHE A 143 -17.82 1.52 -34.14
CA PHE A 143 -16.83 1.85 -33.12
C PHE A 143 -16.73 0.80 -32.02
N ILE A 144 -17.84 0.25 -31.54
CA ILE A 144 -17.85 -0.83 -30.54
C ILE A 144 -17.20 -2.09 -31.12
N ALA A 145 -17.56 -2.49 -32.34
CA ALA A 145 -16.99 -3.65 -33.01
C ALA A 145 -15.47 -3.54 -33.18
N VAL A 146 -14.99 -2.38 -33.65
CA VAL A 146 -13.54 -2.08 -33.78
C VAL A 146 -12.83 -2.14 -32.43
N LYS A 147 -13.44 -1.58 -31.37
CA LYS A 147 -12.84 -1.56 -30.03
C LYS A 147 -12.75 -2.96 -29.43
N VAL A 148 -13.77 -3.80 -29.63
CA VAL A 148 -13.77 -5.18 -29.16
C VAL A 148 -12.73 -6.01 -29.92
N SER A 149 -12.62 -5.81 -31.24
CA SER A 149 -11.56 -6.41 -32.07
C SER A 149 -10.16 -6.05 -31.55
N PHE A 150 -9.87 -4.74 -31.41
CA PHE A 150 -8.57 -4.26 -30.92
C PHE A 150 -8.22 -4.81 -29.52
N LEU A 151 -9.18 -4.79 -28.59
CA LEU A 151 -8.96 -5.31 -27.23
C LEU A 151 -8.70 -6.82 -27.24
N SER A 152 -9.34 -7.56 -28.13
CA SER A 152 -9.14 -9.00 -28.29
C SER A 152 -7.74 -9.30 -28.83
N THR A 153 -7.31 -8.60 -29.89
CA THR A 153 -5.96 -8.77 -30.46
C THR A 153 -4.86 -8.31 -29.50
N ALA A 154 -5.08 -7.21 -28.77
CA ALA A 154 -4.15 -6.73 -27.74
C ALA A 154 -4.04 -7.70 -26.55
N ALA A 155 -5.11 -8.41 -26.21
CA ALA A 155 -5.12 -9.38 -25.11
C ALA A 155 -4.50 -10.73 -25.50
N PHE A 156 -4.62 -11.15 -26.76
CA PHE A 156 -4.25 -12.50 -27.21
C PHE A 156 -3.09 -12.55 -28.22
N GLY A 157 -2.57 -11.40 -28.66
CA GLY A 157 -1.52 -11.24 -29.68
C GLY A 157 -2.02 -11.55 -31.10
N GLY A 158 -1.50 -10.89 -32.15
CA GLY A 158 -1.95 -11.09 -33.55
C GLY A 158 -1.67 -9.90 -34.47
N GLU A 159 -2.09 -10.02 -35.73
CA GLU A 159 -2.18 -8.91 -36.71
C GLU A 159 -3.66 -8.58 -36.94
N ASP A 160 -4.02 -7.29 -36.96
CA ASP A 160 -5.39 -6.86 -37.29
C ASP A 160 -5.43 -6.33 -38.73
N ILE A 161 -6.40 -6.82 -39.51
CA ILE A 161 -6.77 -6.25 -40.82
C ILE A 161 -8.23 -5.77 -40.71
N LEU A 162 -8.42 -4.46 -40.52
CA LEU A 162 -9.76 -3.88 -40.50
C LEU A 162 -10.23 -3.65 -41.95
N ALA A 163 -11.17 -4.43 -42.47
CA ALA A 163 -11.77 -4.21 -43.78
C ALA A 163 -13.19 -3.63 -43.66
N VAL A 164 -13.34 -2.30 -43.73
CA VAL A 164 -14.67 -1.68 -43.64
C VAL A 164 -15.25 -1.43 -45.02
N SER A 165 -16.34 -2.12 -45.38
CA SER A 165 -17.06 -1.91 -46.65
C SER A 165 -18.28 -1.00 -46.48
N TYR A 166 -18.44 0.01 -47.32
CA TYR A 166 -19.58 0.95 -47.27
C TYR A 166 -20.29 1.06 -48.62
N SER A 167 -21.62 1.20 -48.58
CA SER A 167 -22.40 1.60 -49.75
C SER A 167 -22.45 3.13 -49.88
N LYS A 168 -21.37 3.70 -50.48
CA LYS A 168 -21.20 5.08 -50.99
C LYS A 168 -21.04 6.23 -49.96
N ASP A 169 -19.79 6.70 -49.76
CA ASP A 169 -19.24 8.02 -50.15
C ASP A 169 -17.80 8.17 -49.58
N PHE A 170 -16.81 8.45 -50.44
CA PHE A 170 -15.37 8.48 -50.10
C PHE A 170 -15.02 9.53 -49.01
N ALA A 171 -15.80 10.61 -48.93
CA ALA A 171 -15.60 11.67 -47.96
C ALA A 171 -15.90 11.23 -46.50
N GLN A 172 -16.81 10.28 -46.31
CA GLN A 172 -17.14 9.74 -44.98
C GLN A 172 -16.03 8.83 -44.45
N ILE A 173 -15.45 8.01 -45.32
CA ILE A 173 -14.32 7.12 -45.03
C ILE A 173 -13.12 7.92 -44.50
N CYS A 174 -12.76 9.02 -45.18
CA CYS A 174 -11.68 9.91 -44.73
C CYS A 174 -12.01 10.68 -43.44
N ALA A 175 -13.28 10.96 -43.16
CA ALA A 175 -13.71 11.65 -41.94
C ALA A 175 -13.60 10.75 -40.71
N ILE A 176 -13.91 9.46 -40.85
CA ILE A 176 -13.78 8.46 -39.79
C ILE A 176 -12.32 8.17 -39.47
N ALA A 177 -11.46 8.00 -40.49
CA ALA A 177 -10.01 7.87 -40.28
C ALA A 177 -9.43 9.08 -39.50
N LYS A 178 -9.85 10.30 -39.84
CA LYS A 178 -9.49 11.52 -39.09
C LYS A 178 -10.08 11.58 -37.69
N ALA A 179 -11.26 11.02 -37.47
CA ALA A 179 -11.88 10.95 -36.16
C ALA A 179 -11.11 10.01 -35.22
N PHE A 180 -10.62 8.87 -35.73
CA PHE A 180 -9.72 7.97 -35.01
C PHE A 180 -8.43 8.68 -34.57
N GLU A 181 -7.80 9.45 -35.47
CA GLU A 181 -6.60 10.23 -35.17
C GLU A 181 -6.82 11.37 -34.16
N MET A 182 -8.02 11.94 -34.11
CA MET A 182 -8.34 13.06 -33.21
C MET A 182 -8.67 12.61 -31.77
N MET A 183 -9.09 11.36 -31.58
CA MET A 183 -9.51 10.84 -30.27
C MET A 183 -8.38 10.14 -29.50
N ASP A 184 -7.45 9.48 -30.19
CA ASP A 184 -6.22 9.00 -29.58
C ASP A 184 -4.99 9.27 -30.48
N PRO A 185 -4.25 10.35 -30.20
CA PRO A 185 -3.05 10.68 -30.95
C PRO A 185 -1.95 9.62 -30.90
N SER A 186 -2.02 8.67 -29.96
CA SER A 186 -1.02 7.60 -29.79
C SER A 186 -1.09 6.53 -30.89
N LEU A 187 -2.24 6.36 -31.56
CA LEU A 187 -2.40 5.41 -32.67
C LEU A 187 -1.46 5.72 -33.85
N LYS A 188 -1.14 7.00 -34.10
CA LYS A 188 -0.13 7.40 -35.10
C LYS A 188 1.29 6.94 -34.78
N LYS A 189 1.52 6.56 -33.51
CA LYS A 189 2.82 6.12 -33.01
C LYS A 189 2.90 4.59 -32.96
N CYS A 190 1.81 3.87 -33.24
CA CYS A 190 1.83 2.42 -33.36
C CYS A 190 2.65 2.02 -34.60
N PRO A 191 3.59 1.06 -34.48
CA PRO A 191 4.25 0.46 -35.62
C PRO A 191 3.22 -0.05 -36.63
N GLY A 192 3.51 0.04 -37.93
CA GLY A 192 2.62 -0.47 -38.98
C GLY A 192 1.29 0.27 -39.21
N TYR A 193 0.99 1.37 -38.48
CA TYR A 193 -0.24 2.14 -38.69
C TYR A 193 -0.36 2.69 -40.13
N ARG A 194 -1.36 2.21 -40.88
CA ARG A 194 -1.71 2.70 -42.23
C ARG A 194 -3.21 2.67 -42.47
N VAL A 195 -3.67 3.55 -43.36
CA VAL A 195 -5.05 3.60 -43.87
C VAL A 195 -4.98 3.55 -45.40
N ASP A 196 -5.37 2.43 -45.99
CA ASP A 196 -5.34 2.19 -47.43
C ASP A 196 -6.79 2.14 -47.97
N PRO A 197 -7.29 3.25 -48.53
CA PRO A 197 -8.61 3.26 -49.15
C PRO A 197 -8.58 2.56 -50.52
N ASP A 198 -9.59 1.73 -50.81
CA ASP A 198 -9.76 1.12 -52.14
C ASP A 198 -10.62 1.99 -53.08
N ALA A 199 -10.62 1.64 -54.37
CA ALA A 199 -11.40 2.34 -55.40
C ALA A 199 -12.91 2.00 -55.39
N HIS A 200 -13.34 1.09 -54.52
CA HIS A 200 -14.69 0.55 -54.42
C HIS A 200 -15.45 1.02 -53.18
N GLY A 201 -14.86 1.92 -52.38
CA GLY A 201 -15.52 2.51 -51.20
C GLY A 201 -15.29 1.72 -49.92
N THR A 202 -14.22 0.93 -49.85
CA THR A 202 -13.73 0.30 -48.62
C THR A 202 -12.43 0.96 -48.16
N ALA A 203 -12.13 0.91 -46.86
CA ALA A 203 -10.82 1.31 -46.36
C ALA A 203 -10.26 0.23 -45.44
N GLU A 204 -9.02 -0.15 -45.73
CA GLU A 204 -8.23 -1.02 -44.89
C GLU A 204 -7.50 -0.16 -43.84
N VAL A 205 -7.74 -0.41 -42.55
CA VAL A 205 -6.95 0.18 -41.47
C VAL A 205 -6.11 -0.93 -40.85
N ALA A 206 -4.80 -0.82 -40.95
CA ALA A 206 -3.87 -1.80 -40.41
C ALA A 206 -2.94 -1.13 -39.38
N PHE A 207 -2.59 -1.87 -38.33
CA PHE A 207 -1.57 -1.49 -37.36
C PHE A 207 -0.91 -2.76 -36.82
N GLU A 208 0.39 -2.70 -36.56
CA GLU A 208 1.12 -3.77 -35.90
C GLU A 208 1.11 -3.51 -34.39
N SER A 209 0.54 -4.43 -33.62
CA SER A 209 0.73 -4.43 -32.17
C SER A 209 2.22 -4.69 -31.89
N PRO A 210 2.89 -3.89 -31.04
CA PRO A 210 4.20 -4.26 -30.55
C PRO A 210 4.10 -5.66 -29.96
N SER A 211 4.84 -6.62 -30.51
CA SER A 211 4.98 -7.92 -29.88
C SER A 211 5.40 -7.69 -28.43
N VAL A 212 4.61 -8.21 -27.49
CA VAL A 212 4.90 -8.21 -26.04
C VAL A 212 6.17 -9.02 -25.71
N GLU A 213 6.95 -9.41 -26.72
CA GLU A 213 8.15 -10.23 -26.58
C GLU A 213 9.47 -9.46 -26.65
N ASP A 214 9.48 -8.14 -26.91
CA ASP A 214 10.74 -7.40 -27.16
C ASP A 214 11.08 -6.29 -26.15
N SER A 215 10.50 -6.30 -24.95
CA SER A 215 11.26 -5.80 -23.80
C SER A 215 11.36 -6.89 -22.75
N SER A 216 12.59 -7.28 -22.43
CA SER A 216 12.77 -8.17 -21.28
C SER A 216 12.15 -7.49 -20.05
N PRO A 217 11.57 -8.21 -19.08
CA PRO A 217 11.12 -7.62 -17.82
C PRO A 217 12.19 -6.74 -17.14
N ALA A 218 13.47 -6.96 -17.47
CA ALA A 218 14.60 -6.18 -17.00
C ALA A 218 14.67 -4.76 -17.60
N GLU A 219 14.24 -4.55 -18.86
CA GLU A 219 14.30 -3.24 -19.53
C GLU A 219 13.23 -2.27 -18.99
N GLY A 220 12.02 -2.76 -18.69
CA GLY A 220 10.99 -1.96 -18.03
C GLY A 220 11.38 -1.54 -16.60
N VAL A 221 12.04 -2.42 -15.86
CA VAL A 221 12.51 -2.13 -14.49
C VAL A 221 13.56 -1.02 -14.46
N GLU A 222 14.54 -1.06 -15.36
CA GLU A 222 15.61 -0.05 -15.40
C GLU A 222 15.11 1.32 -15.89
N SER A 223 14.12 1.35 -16.79
CA SER A 223 13.42 2.58 -17.15
C SER A 223 12.72 3.21 -15.95
N ILE A 224 11.99 2.41 -15.16
CA ILE A 224 11.27 2.89 -13.97
C ILE A 224 12.24 3.43 -12.91
N LYS A 225 13.39 2.76 -12.69
CA LYS A 225 14.42 3.26 -11.77
C LYS A 225 15.00 4.60 -12.25
N THR A 226 15.22 4.71 -13.55
CA THR A 226 15.69 5.96 -14.18
C THR A 226 14.68 7.09 -13.95
N ASP A 227 13.40 6.84 -14.20
CA ASP A 227 12.33 7.81 -13.99
C ASP A 227 12.18 8.18 -12.51
N ALA A 228 12.23 7.19 -11.60
CA ALA A 228 12.20 7.42 -10.16
C ALA A 228 13.32 8.34 -9.66
N ILE A 229 14.53 8.20 -10.22
CA ILE A 229 15.67 9.08 -9.88
C ILE A 229 15.40 10.51 -10.37
N GLU A 230 14.89 10.70 -11.58
CA GLU A 230 14.55 12.03 -12.10
C GLU A 230 13.43 12.70 -11.31
N GLN A 231 12.38 11.95 -10.96
CA GLN A 231 11.29 12.43 -10.11
C GLN A 231 11.79 12.90 -8.74
N LEU A 232 12.67 12.12 -8.11
CA LEU A 232 13.34 12.53 -6.86
C LEU A 232 14.19 13.78 -7.06
N ILE A 233 14.97 13.87 -8.13
CA ILE A 233 15.83 15.04 -8.40
C ILE A 233 14.98 16.29 -8.54
N ASN A 234 13.86 16.21 -9.27
CA ASN A 234 12.92 17.31 -9.44
C ASN A 234 12.33 17.77 -8.11
N ASP A 235 11.85 16.83 -7.29
CA ASP A 235 11.28 17.14 -5.98
C ASP A 235 12.33 17.68 -4.98
N TRP A 236 13.53 17.09 -4.96
CA TRP A 236 14.63 17.55 -4.13
C TRP A 236 15.10 18.96 -4.53
N LYS A 237 15.25 19.25 -5.83
CA LYS A 237 15.61 20.59 -6.31
C LYS A 237 14.58 21.64 -5.89
N ARG A 238 13.29 21.27 -5.91
CA ARG A 238 12.19 22.12 -5.46
C ARG A 238 12.32 22.47 -3.97
N ALA A 239 12.65 21.49 -3.12
CA ALA A 239 12.50 21.61 -1.68
C ALA A 239 13.77 21.65 -0.82
N LYS A 240 14.97 21.45 -1.39
CA LYS A 240 16.23 21.32 -0.63
C LYS A 240 16.57 22.54 0.24
N ASP A 241 16.17 23.74 -0.20
CA ASP A 241 16.49 25.02 0.45
C ASP A 241 15.32 25.58 1.28
N TRP A 242 14.21 24.84 1.40
CA TRP A 242 13.04 25.31 2.14
C TRP A 242 13.35 25.52 3.63
N LYS A 243 12.72 26.55 4.20
CA LYS A 243 12.82 26.93 5.62
C LYS A 243 11.43 27.19 6.20
N LYS A 244 11.16 26.59 7.36
CA LYS A 244 9.89 26.75 8.11
C LYS A 244 10.19 27.03 9.58
N PRO A 245 9.58 28.07 10.20
CA PRO A 245 9.75 28.35 11.62
C PRO A 245 9.29 27.16 12.49
N VAL A 246 9.92 26.98 13.65
CA VAL A 246 9.62 25.85 14.54
C VAL A 246 8.16 25.90 15.04
N GLU A 247 7.61 27.10 15.18
CA GLU A 247 6.25 27.39 15.62
C GLU A 247 5.17 26.94 14.62
N GLU A 248 5.57 26.72 13.36
CA GLU A 248 4.68 26.30 12.27
C GLU A 248 4.84 24.82 11.89
N LEU A 249 5.77 24.12 12.53
CA LEU A 249 6.02 22.70 12.23
C LEU A 249 4.86 21.86 12.73
N HIS A 250 4.41 20.94 11.89
CA HIS A 250 3.35 20.01 12.23
C HIS A 250 3.89 18.61 12.54
N TRP A 251 3.08 17.82 13.21
CA TRP A 251 3.31 16.40 13.42
C TRP A 251 1.98 15.65 13.61
N GLY A 252 2.01 14.33 13.47
CA GLY A 252 0.86 13.48 13.71
C GLY A 252 1.25 12.05 14.06
N ASP A 253 0.35 11.36 14.74
CA ASP A 253 0.43 9.92 14.98
C ASP A 253 -0.43 9.13 13.99
N GLU A 254 0.00 7.90 13.72
CA GLU A 254 -0.71 6.90 12.93
C GLU A 254 -0.81 5.64 13.82
N MET A 255 -2.03 5.16 14.03
CA MET A 255 -2.30 3.99 14.87
C MET A 255 -3.11 2.97 14.09
N GLU A 256 -2.60 1.75 14.06
CA GLU A 256 -3.25 0.60 13.42
C GLU A 256 -4.06 -0.20 14.45
N TYR A 257 -5.21 -0.70 14.02
CA TYR A 257 -6.13 -1.50 14.83
C TYR A 257 -6.45 -2.83 14.15
N MET A 258 -6.64 -3.87 14.94
CA MET A 258 -7.14 -5.17 14.51
C MET A 258 -8.64 -5.28 14.74
N LEU A 259 -9.36 -5.78 13.74
CA LEU A 259 -10.77 -6.13 13.82
C LEU A 259 -10.91 -7.60 14.18
N THR A 260 -11.53 -7.90 15.31
CA THR A 260 -11.63 -9.25 15.84
C THR A 260 -13.08 -9.65 16.03
N SER A 261 -13.50 -10.74 15.38
CA SER A 261 -14.78 -11.39 15.63
C SER A 261 -14.71 -12.21 16.91
N MET A 262 -15.68 -11.98 17.78
CA MET A 262 -15.88 -12.62 19.07
C MET A 262 -17.24 -13.34 19.07
N PRO A 263 -17.27 -14.63 18.70
CA PRO A 263 -18.53 -15.37 18.63
C PRO A 263 -19.32 -15.34 19.94
N SER A 264 -20.61 -15.05 19.82
CA SER A 264 -21.53 -14.90 20.98
C SER A 264 -21.84 -16.21 21.71
N ASP A 265 -21.46 -17.36 21.15
CA ASP A 265 -21.63 -18.67 21.79
C ASP A 265 -20.73 -18.87 23.03
N GLY A 266 -19.75 -17.97 23.23
CA GLY A 266 -18.82 -17.97 24.36
C GLY A 266 -17.82 -19.13 24.36
N VAL A 267 -17.81 -19.95 23.30
CA VAL A 267 -17.00 -21.18 23.22
C VAL A 267 -16.08 -21.15 22.00
N ALA A 268 -16.53 -20.61 20.87
CA ALA A 268 -15.73 -20.56 19.67
C ALA A 268 -14.54 -19.60 19.83
N PRO A 269 -13.38 -19.93 19.24
CA PRO A 269 -12.20 -19.09 19.36
C PRO A 269 -12.38 -17.75 18.63
N PRO A 270 -11.71 -16.68 19.13
CA PRO A 270 -11.56 -15.43 18.39
C PRO A 270 -11.02 -15.65 16.98
N LYS A 271 -11.50 -14.85 16.02
CA LYS A 271 -11.02 -14.86 14.65
C LYS A 271 -10.78 -13.44 14.14
N PRO A 272 -9.80 -13.22 13.24
CA PRO A 272 -9.71 -11.94 12.56
C PRO A 272 -10.96 -11.71 11.68
N TYR A 273 -11.45 -10.48 11.63
CA TYR A 273 -12.64 -10.12 10.85
C TYR A 273 -12.22 -9.55 9.49
N TYR A 274 -12.24 -10.37 8.44
CA TYR A 274 -11.70 -10.09 7.09
C TYR A 274 -12.47 -9.07 6.24
N TYR A 275 -13.32 -8.23 6.85
CA TYR A 275 -14.14 -7.26 6.13
C TYR A 275 -13.86 -5.81 6.52
N ALA A 276 -12.58 -5.47 6.77
CA ALA A 276 -12.16 -4.11 7.06
C ALA A 276 -12.59 -3.11 5.97
N ASN A 277 -12.65 -3.52 4.70
CA ASN A 277 -13.18 -2.68 3.62
C ASN A 277 -14.62 -2.21 3.87
N LYS A 278 -15.50 -3.09 4.35
CA LYS A 278 -16.89 -2.74 4.68
C LYS A 278 -16.99 -1.81 5.90
N VAL A 279 -16.03 -1.94 6.82
CA VAL A 279 -15.95 -1.05 8.00
C VAL A 279 -15.45 0.32 7.56
N LEU A 280 -14.44 0.36 6.68
CA LEU A 280 -13.93 1.59 6.09
C LEU A 280 -14.99 2.35 5.29
N ASP A 281 -15.85 1.67 4.53
CA ASP A 281 -16.97 2.30 3.83
C ASP A 281 -17.83 3.14 4.80
N LYS A 282 -18.21 2.57 5.95
CA LYS A 282 -18.95 3.27 7.00
C LYS A 282 -18.15 4.37 7.67
N LEU A 283 -16.86 4.13 7.93
CA LEU A 283 -15.99 5.13 8.56
C LEU A 283 -15.76 6.33 7.66
N HIS A 284 -15.67 6.13 6.34
CA HIS A 284 -15.51 7.19 5.35
C HIS A 284 -16.78 8.03 5.15
N GLU A 285 -17.97 7.50 5.48
CA GLU A 285 -19.19 8.32 5.60
C GLU A 285 -19.10 9.33 6.76
N VAL A 286 -18.31 9.04 7.80
CA VAL A 286 -18.15 9.90 8.99
C VAL A 286 -16.93 10.82 8.86
N ASP A 287 -15.77 10.25 8.49
CA ASP A 287 -14.48 10.92 8.41
C ASP A 287 -13.53 10.16 7.47
N SER A 288 -13.55 10.51 6.18
CA SER A 288 -12.69 9.88 5.16
C SER A 288 -11.20 10.17 5.35
N ASP A 289 -10.86 11.30 5.98
CA ASP A 289 -9.49 11.77 6.07
C ASP A 289 -8.72 11.01 7.14
N THR A 290 -9.38 10.65 8.25
CA THR A 290 -8.77 9.90 9.35
C THR A 290 -8.47 8.44 9.02
N TRP A 291 -9.34 7.74 8.28
CA TRP A 291 -9.27 6.27 8.18
C TRP A 291 -8.63 5.80 6.88
N LYS A 292 -7.73 4.82 6.98
CA LYS A 292 -6.98 4.25 5.84
C LYS A 292 -7.03 2.71 5.85
N PRO A 293 -7.02 2.08 4.68
CA PRO A 293 -6.85 0.63 4.58
C PRO A 293 -5.41 0.23 4.88
N GLU A 294 -5.24 -0.93 5.49
CA GLU A 294 -3.95 -1.56 5.70
C GLU A 294 -3.82 -2.90 4.95
N TYR A 295 -2.63 -3.51 4.97
CA TYR A 295 -2.35 -4.74 4.21
C TYR A 295 -3.35 -5.85 4.50
N ALA A 296 -3.68 -6.07 5.78
CA ALA A 296 -4.56 -7.13 6.18
C ALA A 296 -6.03 -6.71 6.14
N SER A 297 -6.90 -7.59 5.64
CA SER A 297 -8.34 -7.38 5.53
C SER A 297 -9.08 -7.29 6.88
N TYR A 298 -8.35 -7.48 7.97
CA TYR A 298 -8.80 -7.33 9.34
C TYR A 298 -8.11 -6.15 10.05
N MET A 299 -7.48 -5.22 9.32
CA MET A 299 -6.83 -4.03 9.86
C MET A 299 -7.46 -2.75 9.33
N ILE A 300 -7.52 -1.74 10.21
CA ILE A 300 -7.79 -0.36 9.84
C ILE A 300 -6.74 0.54 10.49
N GLU A 301 -6.38 1.63 9.83
CA GLU A 301 -5.46 2.63 10.36
C GLU A 301 -6.21 3.95 10.57
N GLY A 302 -5.98 4.56 11.74
CA GLY A 302 -6.46 5.91 12.05
C GLY A 302 -5.30 6.89 12.18
N VAL A 303 -5.34 7.98 11.41
CA VAL A 303 -4.31 9.03 11.43
C VAL A 303 -4.81 10.32 12.09
N LYS A 304 -3.92 11.10 12.71
CA LYS A 304 -4.31 12.38 13.30
C LYS A 304 -4.59 13.44 12.23
N VAL A 305 -5.87 13.82 12.08
CA VAL A 305 -6.33 14.93 11.21
C VAL A 305 -7.07 16.01 12.02
N PRO A 306 -6.85 17.31 11.75
CA PRO A 306 -5.64 17.84 11.11
C PRO A 306 -4.39 17.51 11.95
N PRO A 307 -3.18 17.57 11.39
CA PRO A 307 -1.96 17.39 12.17
C PRO A 307 -1.83 18.47 13.26
N LEU A 308 -1.07 18.19 14.31
CA LEU A 308 -0.87 19.08 15.46
C LEU A 308 0.38 19.92 15.30
N LEU A 309 0.41 21.12 15.89
CA LEU A 309 1.64 21.91 15.93
C LEU A 309 2.67 21.30 16.90
N LEU A 310 3.92 21.22 16.46
CA LEU A 310 5.02 20.62 17.20
C LEU A 310 5.33 21.37 18.49
N THR A 311 5.00 22.67 18.58
CA THR A 311 5.28 23.52 19.76
C THR A 311 4.11 23.65 20.73
N GLU A 312 2.94 23.11 20.42
CA GLU A 312 1.75 23.23 21.28
C GLU A 312 1.94 22.53 22.64
N ASN A 313 1.36 23.10 23.69
CA ASN A 313 1.32 22.45 25.00
C ASN A 313 0.18 21.42 25.08
N ASP A 314 0.07 20.73 26.21
CA ASP A 314 -0.96 19.71 26.46
C ASP A 314 -0.98 18.58 25.42
N ILE A 315 0.20 18.16 24.91
CA ILE A 315 0.33 17.11 23.88
C ILE A 315 -0.43 15.87 24.32
N ALA A 316 -0.20 15.43 25.56
CA ALA A 316 -0.84 14.26 26.14
C ALA A 316 -2.37 14.28 26.03
N LYS A 317 -2.98 15.43 26.34
CA LYS A 317 -4.44 15.61 26.30
C LYS A 317 -4.98 15.57 24.87
N GLN A 318 -4.28 16.23 23.95
CA GLN A 318 -4.68 16.25 22.53
C GLN A 318 -4.59 14.86 21.90
N VAL A 319 -3.52 14.13 22.17
CA VAL A 319 -3.31 12.77 21.66
C VAL A 319 -4.32 11.80 22.26
N LEU A 320 -4.44 11.77 23.60
CA LEU A 320 -5.34 10.84 24.27
C LEU A 320 -6.79 11.03 23.81
N SER A 321 -7.27 12.28 23.76
CA SER A 321 -8.64 12.55 23.30
C SER A 321 -8.86 12.16 21.83
N SER A 322 -7.86 12.34 20.97
CA SER A 322 -7.90 11.89 19.57
C SER A 322 -7.98 10.37 19.44
N LEU A 323 -7.17 9.63 20.21
CA LEU A 323 -7.15 8.16 20.19
C LEU A 323 -8.48 7.58 20.70
N ILE A 324 -8.99 8.09 21.82
CA ILE A 324 -10.30 7.69 22.37
C ILE A 324 -11.42 7.95 21.36
N LYS A 325 -11.42 9.12 20.70
CA LYS A 325 -12.41 9.44 19.68
C LYS A 325 -12.32 8.46 18.49
N ARG A 326 -11.12 8.16 18.02
CA ARG A 326 -10.89 7.19 16.93
C ARG A 326 -11.42 5.81 17.31
N ARG A 327 -11.06 5.26 18.47
CA ARG A 327 -11.57 3.96 18.95
C ARG A 327 -13.09 3.93 18.99
N ARG A 328 -13.73 4.91 19.65
CA ARG A 328 -15.20 4.96 19.75
C ARG A 328 -15.87 5.06 18.38
N THR A 329 -15.27 5.79 17.44
CA THR A 329 -15.79 5.90 16.07
C THR A 329 -15.66 4.57 15.32
N ALA A 330 -14.51 3.89 15.45
CA ALA A 330 -14.29 2.58 14.88
C ALA A 330 -15.25 1.53 15.44
N GLU A 331 -15.37 1.43 16.77
CA GLU A 331 -16.32 0.52 17.45
C GLU A 331 -17.77 0.75 16.98
N ALA A 332 -18.20 2.01 16.83
CA ALA A 332 -19.55 2.32 16.36
C ALA A 332 -19.84 1.88 14.91
N ALA A 333 -18.80 1.66 14.08
CA ALA A 333 -18.96 1.18 12.71
C ALA A 333 -19.03 -0.36 12.62
N LEU A 334 -18.67 -1.08 13.68
CA LEU A 334 -18.57 -2.54 13.70
C LEU A 334 -19.92 -3.25 13.85
N PRO A 335 -20.04 -4.50 13.37
CA PRO A 335 -21.09 -5.42 13.80
C PRO A 335 -21.05 -5.72 15.31
N GLU A 336 -22.15 -6.24 15.86
CA GLU A 336 -22.31 -6.48 17.31
C GLU A 336 -21.29 -7.46 17.91
N ASP A 337 -20.79 -8.42 17.13
CA ASP A 337 -19.84 -9.45 17.56
C ASP A 337 -18.39 -9.17 17.13
N VAL A 338 -18.08 -7.95 16.70
CA VAL A 338 -16.75 -7.56 16.24
C VAL A 338 -16.26 -6.39 17.08
N HIS A 339 -14.99 -6.45 17.48
CA HIS A 339 -14.37 -5.44 18.33
C HIS A 339 -13.08 -4.89 17.73
N VAL A 340 -12.75 -3.66 18.07
CA VAL A 340 -11.48 -3.00 17.75
C VAL A 340 -10.45 -3.33 18.83
N MET A 341 -9.35 -3.97 18.45
CA MET A 341 -8.24 -4.27 19.33
C MET A 341 -6.98 -3.52 18.90
N SER A 342 -6.30 -2.89 19.84
CA SER A 342 -5.00 -2.26 19.60
C SER A 342 -3.87 -3.17 20.11
N ILE A 343 -3.69 -4.29 19.44
CA ILE A 343 -2.61 -5.26 19.73
C ILE A 343 -1.70 -5.37 18.51
N PRO A 344 -0.38 -5.55 18.70
CA PRO A 344 0.53 -5.57 17.56
C PRO A 344 0.42 -6.87 16.74
N ALA A 345 0.11 -8.01 17.35
CA ALA A 345 0.01 -9.27 16.63
C ALA A 345 -1.25 -10.02 17.04
N PHE A 346 -1.99 -10.56 16.05
CA PHE A 346 -3.11 -11.44 16.33
C PHE A 346 -2.56 -12.79 16.85
N PRO A 347 -2.77 -13.16 18.13
CA PRO A 347 -2.05 -14.25 18.78
C PRO A 347 -2.15 -15.60 18.09
N THR A 348 -3.26 -15.86 17.40
CA THR A 348 -3.61 -17.19 16.86
C THR A 348 -3.73 -17.23 15.34
N LEU A 349 -3.34 -16.17 14.60
CA LEU A 349 -3.43 -16.13 13.14
C LEU A 349 -2.68 -17.34 12.54
N GLY A 350 -3.37 -18.15 11.74
CA GLY A 350 -2.81 -19.35 11.13
C GLY A 350 -2.59 -20.54 12.08
N ALA A 351 -3.19 -20.51 13.27
CA ALA A 351 -3.37 -21.70 14.09
C ALA A 351 -4.50 -22.57 13.48
N GLU A 352 -4.38 -23.89 13.60
CA GLU A 352 -5.29 -24.87 12.97
C GLU A 352 -6.77 -24.64 13.29
N TYR A 353 -7.10 -24.10 14.46
CA TYR A 353 -8.49 -23.82 14.85
C TYR A 353 -9.02 -22.46 14.37
N THR A 354 -8.19 -21.62 13.76
CA THR A 354 -8.61 -20.32 13.21
C THR A 354 -9.15 -20.42 11.78
N HIS A 355 -8.73 -21.44 11.02
CA HIS A 355 -9.22 -21.74 9.68
C HIS A 355 -9.52 -23.25 9.56
N ARG A 356 -10.53 -23.68 8.78
CA ARG A 356 -10.84 -25.12 8.61
C ARG A 356 -9.98 -25.82 7.55
N GLY A 357 -8.95 -25.13 7.04
CA GLY A 357 -8.12 -25.61 5.92
C GLY A 357 -8.71 -25.26 4.54
N ASP A 358 -9.98 -24.87 4.50
CA ASP A 358 -10.65 -24.33 3.32
C ASP A 358 -9.90 -23.08 2.83
N HIS A 359 -9.71 -22.97 1.51
CA HIS A 359 -9.07 -21.81 0.85
C HIS A 359 -7.59 -21.55 1.20
N LEU A 360 -6.92 -22.48 1.88
CA LEU A 360 -5.46 -22.46 1.97
C LEU A 360 -4.83 -22.68 0.59
N LYS A 361 -3.56 -22.27 0.43
CA LYS A 361 -2.81 -22.30 -0.83
C LYS A 361 -3.48 -21.50 -1.94
N GLY A 362 -4.09 -20.37 -1.58
CA GLY A 362 -4.62 -19.41 -2.53
C GLY A 362 -3.54 -18.90 -3.52
N PRO A 363 -3.96 -18.41 -4.71
CA PRO A 363 -3.05 -18.01 -5.78
C PRO A 363 -2.15 -16.81 -5.42
N THR A 364 -2.52 -16.00 -4.43
CA THR A 364 -1.80 -14.78 -4.06
C THR A 364 -0.71 -15.03 -3.05
N ALA A 365 -0.91 -15.79 -1.97
CA ALA A 365 0.12 -16.07 -0.97
C ALA A 365 0.72 -17.48 -1.07
N GLU A 366 -0.01 -18.47 -1.61
CA GLU A 366 0.33 -19.90 -1.59
C GLU A 366 0.61 -20.45 -0.17
N SER A 367 0.09 -19.77 0.85
CA SER A 367 0.32 -20.12 2.26
C SER A 367 -0.39 -21.41 2.64
N ILE A 368 0.27 -22.22 3.46
CA ILE A 368 -0.35 -23.40 4.08
C ILE A 368 -0.97 -23.08 5.46
N LEU A 369 -0.88 -21.83 5.90
CA LEU A 369 -1.27 -21.40 7.24
C LEU A 369 -2.41 -20.37 7.20
N VAL A 370 -2.54 -19.62 6.12
CA VAL A 370 -3.60 -18.60 5.99
C VAL A 370 -4.20 -18.62 4.58
N PRO A 371 -5.49 -18.32 4.46
CA PRO A 371 -6.13 -18.16 3.15
C PRO A 371 -5.83 -16.73 2.60
N ASP A 372 -6.06 -16.48 1.31
CA ASP A 372 -5.74 -15.17 0.69
C ASP A 372 -6.67 -14.05 1.16
N GLU A 373 -7.84 -14.39 1.71
CA GLU A 373 -8.84 -13.49 2.26
C GLU A 373 -8.31 -12.65 3.42
N VAL A 374 -7.17 -13.03 4.01
CA VAL A 374 -6.45 -12.21 5.00
C VAL A 374 -5.84 -10.94 4.39
N ILE A 375 -5.72 -10.87 3.07
CA ILE A 375 -5.17 -9.74 2.32
C ILE A 375 -6.32 -8.82 1.96
N THR A 376 -6.17 -7.53 2.24
CA THR A 376 -7.16 -6.52 1.83
C THR A 376 -7.38 -6.60 0.32
N PRO A 377 -8.64 -6.62 -0.18
CA PRO A 377 -8.97 -6.76 -1.60
C PRO A 377 -8.70 -5.45 -2.37
N HIS A 378 -7.45 -5.02 -2.33
CA HIS A 378 -6.92 -3.87 -3.03
C HIS A 378 -5.67 -4.32 -3.79
N VAL A 379 -5.64 -4.06 -5.10
CA VAL A 379 -4.66 -4.60 -6.04
C VAL A 379 -3.20 -4.39 -5.59
N ARG A 380 -2.90 -3.28 -4.90
CA ARG A 380 -1.59 -2.99 -4.29
C ARG A 380 -1.06 -4.14 -3.42
N PHE A 381 -1.87 -4.65 -2.50
CA PHE A 381 -1.42 -5.61 -1.49
C PHE A 381 -1.24 -7.00 -2.08
N GLU A 382 -2.16 -7.44 -2.95
CA GLU A 382 -1.99 -8.70 -3.68
C GLU A 382 -0.77 -8.67 -4.61
N THR A 383 -0.56 -7.55 -5.31
CA THR A 383 0.59 -7.36 -6.20
C THR A 383 1.89 -7.45 -5.42
N LEU A 384 1.98 -6.78 -4.26
CA LEU A 384 3.15 -6.87 -3.40
C LEU A 384 3.48 -8.33 -3.03
N THR A 385 2.50 -9.08 -2.55
CA THR A 385 2.69 -10.47 -2.11
C THR A 385 3.12 -11.38 -3.27
N LYS A 386 2.50 -11.22 -4.45
CA LYS A 386 2.88 -11.94 -5.67
C LYS A 386 4.29 -11.57 -6.12
N SER A 387 4.62 -10.28 -6.19
CA SER A 387 5.93 -9.78 -6.62
C SER A 387 7.06 -10.24 -5.72
N VAL A 388 6.88 -10.18 -4.39
CA VAL A 388 7.87 -10.67 -3.42
C VAL A 388 8.15 -12.16 -3.63
N ARG A 389 7.09 -12.99 -3.76
CA ARG A 389 7.26 -14.43 -3.99
C ARG A 389 7.92 -14.71 -5.34
N ALA A 390 7.47 -14.05 -6.40
CA ALA A 390 7.98 -14.22 -7.75
C ALA A 390 9.47 -13.85 -7.83
N ARG A 391 9.85 -12.69 -7.29
CA ARG A 391 11.24 -12.23 -7.24
C ARG A 391 12.12 -13.17 -6.44
N LYS A 392 11.66 -13.58 -5.25
CA LYS A 392 12.38 -14.52 -4.40
C LYS A 392 12.53 -15.91 -5.04
N GLY A 393 11.61 -16.27 -5.94
CA GLY A 393 11.45 -17.64 -6.47
C GLY A 393 10.92 -18.63 -5.43
N ALA A 394 10.40 -18.14 -4.31
CA ALA A 394 9.93 -18.92 -3.17
C ALA A 394 9.03 -18.07 -2.25
N LYS A 395 8.22 -18.73 -1.40
CA LYS A 395 7.54 -18.04 -0.30
C LYS A 395 8.54 -17.41 0.66
N VAL A 396 8.13 -16.36 1.35
CA VAL A 396 8.85 -15.86 2.51
C VAL A 396 8.88 -16.93 3.60
N ALA A 397 9.92 -16.90 4.43
CA ALA A 397 10.07 -17.81 5.56
C ALA A 397 10.38 -16.98 6.79
N ILE A 398 9.44 -16.97 7.73
CA ILE A 398 9.52 -16.20 8.97
C ILE A 398 9.61 -17.20 10.12
N ALA A 399 10.59 -17.03 10.99
CA ALA A 399 10.88 -18.02 12.03
C ALA A 399 11.33 -17.38 13.36
N PRO A 400 10.43 -16.71 14.12
CA PRO A 400 10.75 -16.28 15.47
C PRO A 400 11.08 -17.47 16.37
N PRO A 401 11.92 -17.28 17.40
CA PRO A 401 12.26 -18.35 18.34
C PRO A 401 11.01 -18.78 19.13
N LEU A 402 10.84 -20.08 19.33
CA LEU A 402 9.79 -20.66 20.16
C LEU A 402 10.20 -20.56 21.64
N TYR A 403 9.31 -20.04 22.49
CA TYR A 403 9.53 -20.05 23.93
C TYR A 403 9.63 -21.49 24.46
N LYS A 404 10.52 -21.73 25.43
CA LYS A 404 10.71 -23.05 26.04
C LYS A 404 10.19 -23.06 27.46
N ASP A 405 8.89 -23.32 27.59
CA ASP A 405 8.22 -23.62 28.84
C ASP A 405 8.40 -25.10 29.24
N ILE A 406 7.95 -25.47 30.45
CA ILE A 406 8.19 -26.74 31.14
C ILE A 406 7.89 -27.98 30.26
N ASN A 407 6.78 -27.95 29.53
CA ASN A 407 6.28 -29.05 28.69
C ASN A 407 6.47 -28.78 27.20
N THR A 408 7.26 -27.78 26.80
CA THR A 408 7.41 -27.43 25.39
C THR A 408 8.19 -28.50 24.64
N VAL A 409 7.57 -29.10 23.63
CA VAL A 409 8.24 -30.03 22.72
C VAL A 409 9.16 -29.27 21.75
N SER A 410 10.35 -29.80 21.48
CA SER A 410 11.37 -29.13 20.64
C SER A 410 11.02 -29.11 19.14
N ASN A 411 10.07 -29.92 18.70
CA ASN A 411 9.64 -30.05 17.30
C ASN A 411 8.47 -29.10 16.98
N GLY A 412 8.56 -27.83 17.40
CA GLY A 412 7.48 -26.84 17.32
C GLY A 412 6.55 -27.03 16.12
N GLY A 413 5.26 -27.27 16.38
CA GLY A 413 4.17 -27.34 15.40
C GLY A 413 4.54 -27.94 14.04
N VAL A 414 4.60 -29.27 13.98
CA VAL A 414 4.83 -30.07 12.76
C VAL A 414 3.68 -29.86 11.78
N ASP A 415 3.85 -28.94 10.83
CA ASP A 415 3.14 -28.90 9.54
C ASP A 415 4.01 -28.09 8.56
N PHE A 416 5.01 -28.76 7.99
CA PHE A 416 5.92 -28.19 7.00
C PHE A 416 5.60 -28.75 5.62
N ASP A 417 5.71 -27.91 4.59
CA ASP A 417 5.72 -28.39 3.21
C ASP A 417 7.05 -29.10 2.92
N SER A 418 7.07 -30.41 3.14
CA SER A 418 8.22 -31.30 2.90
C SER A 418 8.71 -31.31 1.45
N ALA A 419 7.89 -30.86 0.49
CA ALA A 419 8.27 -30.81 -0.93
C ALA A 419 9.10 -29.55 -1.28
N LYS A 420 9.09 -28.51 -0.43
CA LYS A 420 9.82 -27.24 -0.67
C LYS A 420 11.01 -27.02 0.29
N THR A 421 11.02 -27.65 1.47
CA THR A 421 11.94 -27.33 2.58
C THR A 421 13.38 -27.87 2.47
N PRO A 422 13.66 -29.13 2.05
CA PRO A 422 15.05 -29.61 1.96
C PRO A 422 15.90 -28.88 0.92
N TRP A 423 15.26 -28.27 -0.10
CA TRP A 423 15.93 -27.55 -1.16
C TRP A 423 16.25 -26.09 -0.78
N GLN A 424 15.43 -25.47 0.08
CA GLN A 424 15.60 -24.09 0.56
C GLN A 424 16.64 -23.96 1.69
N LEU A 425 16.82 -24.99 2.51
CA LEU A 425 17.80 -25.00 3.61
C LEU A 425 19.23 -25.34 3.14
N LYS A 426 19.36 -26.00 1.98
CA LYS A 426 20.66 -26.14 1.28
C LYS A 426 21.27 -24.79 0.88
N LYS A 427 20.47 -23.73 0.77
CA LYS A 427 20.86 -22.40 0.26
C LYS A 427 21.31 -21.38 1.32
N THR A 428 21.07 -21.61 2.62
CA THR A 428 21.36 -20.62 3.68
C THR A 428 22.66 -20.84 4.45
N GLY A 429 23.47 -21.83 4.07
CA GLY A 429 24.76 -22.11 4.72
C GLY A 429 24.66 -22.63 6.17
N LEU A 430 23.45 -22.91 6.67
CA LEU A 430 23.24 -23.55 7.96
C LEU A 430 23.65 -25.03 7.89
N ASP A 431 24.25 -25.51 8.97
CA ASP A 431 24.68 -26.90 9.14
C ASP A 431 23.54 -27.89 8.82
N GLN A 432 23.74 -28.68 7.76
CA GLN A 432 22.79 -29.68 7.25
C GLN A 432 22.44 -30.78 8.27
N SER A 433 23.16 -30.85 9.39
CA SER A 433 22.86 -31.80 10.48
C SER A 433 21.78 -31.30 11.46
N ARG A 434 21.30 -30.05 11.32
CA ARG A 434 20.30 -29.43 12.21
C ARG A 434 19.05 -29.01 11.44
N ASP A 435 17.89 -29.38 11.97
CA ASP A 435 16.61 -28.80 11.54
C ASP A 435 16.59 -27.30 11.89
N PRO A 436 16.57 -26.39 10.91
CA PRO A 436 16.65 -24.93 11.13
C PRO A 436 15.34 -24.32 11.63
N LEU A 437 14.25 -25.10 11.61
CA LEU A 437 12.96 -24.73 12.21
C LEU A 437 12.77 -25.40 13.59
N LYS A 438 13.74 -26.21 14.02
CA LYS A 438 13.83 -26.69 15.39
C LYS A 438 13.82 -25.50 16.35
N ASP A 439 12.97 -25.58 17.36
CA ASP A 439 12.82 -24.53 18.37
C ASP A 439 12.42 -23.15 17.81
N ARG A 440 11.72 -23.11 16.65
CA ARG A 440 11.20 -21.91 16.00
C ARG A 440 9.71 -22.05 15.67
N VAL A 441 9.00 -20.95 15.51
CA VAL A 441 7.61 -20.92 15.01
C VAL A 441 7.63 -20.59 13.53
N TYR A 442 7.19 -21.50 12.67
CA TYR A 442 7.20 -21.29 11.22
C TYR A 442 5.97 -20.55 10.72
N LEU A 443 6.20 -19.50 9.93
CA LEU A 443 5.21 -18.69 9.24
C LEU A 443 5.67 -18.43 7.78
N ASP A 444 4.75 -18.44 6.82
CA ASP A 444 5.09 -18.58 5.39
C ASP A 444 4.43 -17.55 4.44
N ALA A 445 3.92 -16.45 5.00
CA ALA A 445 3.19 -15.43 4.25
C ALA A 445 3.49 -14.01 4.74
N THR A 446 3.40 -13.03 3.84
CA THR A 446 3.65 -11.60 4.15
C THR A 446 2.73 -11.06 5.25
N VAL A 447 1.51 -11.58 5.37
CA VAL A 447 0.56 -11.16 6.42
C VAL A 447 1.07 -11.40 7.84
N PHE A 448 2.00 -12.33 8.06
CA PHE A 448 2.55 -12.57 9.40
C PHE A 448 3.47 -11.45 9.89
N GLY A 449 3.91 -10.56 9.00
CA GLY A 449 4.51 -9.28 9.37
C GLY A 449 3.56 -8.11 9.10
N PHE A 450 3.11 -7.92 7.86
CA PHE A 450 2.29 -6.74 7.50
C PHE A 450 0.83 -6.80 7.99
N GLY A 451 0.39 -7.95 8.52
CA GLY A 451 -0.87 -8.08 9.26
C GLY A 451 -0.72 -7.84 10.76
N GLN A 452 0.34 -7.12 11.16
CA GLN A 452 0.63 -6.70 12.53
C GLN A 452 0.47 -5.20 12.65
N CYS A 453 -0.03 -4.73 13.80
CA CYS A 453 -0.29 -3.33 14.07
C CYS A 453 0.92 -2.61 14.72
N CYS A 454 1.03 -1.32 14.46
CA CYS A 454 2.02 -0.45 15.07
C CYS A 454 1.52 0.95 15.41
N LEU A 455 2.40 1.69 16.06
CA LEU A 455 2.22 3.09 16.41
C LEU A 455 3.37 3.88 15.78
N GLN A 456 3.03 4.78 14.86
CA GLN A 456 4.00 5.59 14.12
C GLN A 456 3.80 7.07 14.43
N CYS A 457 4.89 7.84 14.41
CA CYS A 457 4.83 9.30 14.58
C CYS A 457 5.63 9.99 13.47
N THR A 458 5.00 10.92 12.77
CA THR A 458 5.62 11.71 11.69
C THR A 458 5.76 13.16 12.11
N PHE A 459 6.97 13.71 12.04
CA PHE A 459 7.31 15.07 12.46
C PHE A 459 7.87 15.88 11.29
N GLU A 460 7.36 17.09 11.06
CA GLU A 460 7.99 18.06 10.17
C GLU A 460 9.29 18.61 10.76
N ALA A 461 10.21 18.98 9.88
CA ALA A 461 11.47 19.63 10.23
C ALA A 461 11.58 21.02 9.57
N PRO A 462 12.27 21.97 10.22
CA PRO A 462 12.38 23.35 9.75
C PRO A 462 13.20 23.46 8.47
N SER A 463 14.05 22.49 8.17
CA SER A 463 14.86 22.43 6.96
C SER A 463 15.40 21.02 6.70
N LEU A 464 15.89 20.74 5.48
CA LEU A 464 16.50 19.45 5.15
C LEU A 464 17.66 19.07 6.11
N PRO A 465 18.62 19.96 6.47
CA PRO A 465 19.63 19.63 7.48
C PRO A 465 19.05 19.21 8.83
N ALA A 466 18.00 19.90 9.30
CA ALA A 466 17.33 19.54 10.55
C ALA A 466 16.57 18.21 10.44
N ALA A 467 15.96 17.92 9.28
CA ALA A 467 15.31 16.63 9.01
C ALA A 467 16.31 15.47 9.07
N ARG A 468 17.49 15.65 8.46
CA ARG A 468 18.56 14.66 8.47
C ARG A 468 19.10 14.41 9.89
N LEU A 469 19.26 15.46 10.69
CA LEU A 469 19.64 15.33 12.11
C LEU A 469 18.55 14.62 12.93
N LEU A 470 17.28 14.98 12.73
CA LEU A 470 16.14 14.35 13.40
C LEU A 470 16.05 12.86 13.07
N HIS A 471 16.23 12.50 11.79
CA HIS A 471 16.29 11.11 11.34
C HIS A 471 17.36 10.32 12.09
N ASP A 472 18.59 10.80 12.11
CA ASP A 472 19.71 10.06 12.72
C ASP A 472 19.55 9.90 14.23
N GLN A 473 19.06 10.94 14.92
CA GLN A 473 18.75 10.87 16.35
C GLN A 473 17.62 9.87 16.62
N MET A 474 16.54 9.90 15.83
CA MET A 474 15.44 8.97 15.97
C MET A 474 15.87 7.52 15.70
N CYS A 475 16.82 7.30 14.80
CA CYS A 475 17.38 5.96 14.56
C CYS A 475 18.01 5.37 15.82
N VAL A 476 18.78 6.16 16.58
CA VAL A 476 19.38 5.73 17.85
C VAL A 476 18.31 5.44 18.92
N LEU A 477 17.20 6.18 18.91
CA LEU A 477 16.09 6.02 19.86
C LEU A 477 15.13 4.88 19.50
N ALA A 478 15.01 4.53 18.22
CA ALA A 478 14.08 3.53 17.68
C ALA A 478 14.11 2.17 18.41
N PRO A 479 15.28 1.53 18.70
CA PRO A 479 15.30 0.28 19.47
C PRO A 479 14.84 0.46 20.92
N LEU A 480 15.05 1.63 21.52
CA LEU A 480 14.64 1.90 22.90
C LEU A 480 13.12 2.01 23.00
N PHE A 481 12.49 2.68 22.02
CA PHE A 481 11.04 2.72 21.91
C PHE A 481 10.43 1.35 21.63
N LEU A 482 11.09 0.52 20.80
CA LEU A 482 10.65 -0.86 20.56
C LEU A 482 10.65 -1.70 21.85
N ALA A 483 11.74 -1.65 22.63
CA ALA A 483 11.83 -2.36 23.92
C ALA A 483 10.81 -1.84 24.94
N LEU A 484 10.58 -0.52 24.98
CA LEU A 484 9.61 0.14 25.86
C LEU A 484 8.16 -0.25 25.56
N SER A 485 7.84 -0.45 24.28
CA SER A 485 6.50 -0.72 23.78
C SER A 485 6.19 -2.20 23.57
N ALA A 486 7.16 -3.10 23.77
CA ALA A 486 7.04 -4.52 23.44
C ALA A 486 5.70 -5.16 23.87
N ALA A 487 4.91 -5.63 22.90
CA ALA A 487 3.55 -6.14 23.11
C ALA A 487 3.17 -7.34 22.23
N ALA A 488 4.13 -7.99 21.54
CA ALA A 488 3.90 -9.05 20.56
C ALA A 488 4.49 -10.44 20.94
N PRO A 489 4.14 -11.05 22.09
CA PRO A 489 4.77 -12.30 22.56
C PRO A 489 4.22 -13.59 21.93
N PHE A 490 3.20 -13.49 21.06
CA PHE A 490 2.45 -14.62 20.55
C PHE A 490 2.39 -14.59 19.02
N GLN A 491 2.57 -15.75 18.39
CA GLN A 491 2.47 -15.93 16.94
C GLN A 491 1.88 -17.30 16.63
N ARG A 492 0.89 -17.38 15.74
CA ARG A 492 0.31 -18.67 15.27
C ARG A 492 -0.14 -19.62 16.38
N GLY A 493 -0.71 -19.06 17.44
CA GLY A 493 -1.16 -19.82 18.60
C GLY A 493 0.00 -20.41 19.41
N MET A 494 1.20 -19.85 19.26
CA MET A 494 2.40 -20.25 19.98
C MET A 494 3.00 -19.07 20.74
N VAL A 495 3.68 -19.37 21.83
CA VAL A 495 4.45 -18.38 22.60
C VAL A 495 5.85 -18.25 21.99
N THR A 496 6.24 -17.06 21.55
CA THR A 496 7.60 -16.80 21.02
C THR A 496 8.56 -16.39 22.14
N ASP A 497 9.87 -16.54 21.96
CA ASP A 497 10.91 -16.06 22.91
C ASP A 497 11.37 -14.62 22.60
N VAL A 498 10.53 -13.85 21.92
CA VAL A 498 10.67 -12.42 21.64
C VAL A 498 9.40 -11.69 22.06
N ASP A 499 9.52 -10.44 22.50
CA ASP A 499 8.40 -9.64 23.02
C ASP A 499 7.88 -8.59 22.03
N ALA A 500 8.55 -8.39 20.89
CA ALA A 500 8.21 -7.36 19.92
C ALA A 500 8.22 -7.87 18.47
N ARG A 501 7.65 -7.08 17.56
CA ARG A 501 7.23 -7.56 16.23
C ARG A 501 8.27 -7.41 15.09
N TYR A 502 9.29 -6.58 15.28
CA TYR A 502 10.14 -6.08 14.18
C TYR A 502 10.98 -7.15 13.45
N GLU A 503 11.37 -8.23 14.13
CA GLU A 503 12.12 -9.37 13.57
C GLU A 503 11.27 -10.10 12.53
N LEU A 504 9.95 -10.17 12.70
CA LEU A 504 9.04 -10.77 11.73
C LEU A 504 8.86 -9.86 10.52
N LEU A 505 8.78 -8.55 10.76
CA LEU A 505 8.64 -7.55 9.71
C LEU A 505 9.81 -7.58 8.71
N SER A 506 11.06 -7.73 9.18
CA SER A 506 12.23 -7.83 8.28
C SER A 506 12.22 -9.09 7.40
N GLN A 507 11.50 -10.14 7.82
CA GLN A 507 11.41 -11.42 7.11
C GLN A 507 10.18 -11.51 6.18
N CYS A 508 9.10 -10.78 6.47
CA CYS A 508 7.80 -10.96 5.80
C CYS A 508 7.74 -10.43 4.35
N VAL A 509 8.71 -9.60 3.97
CA VAL A 509 8.90 -9.05 2.62
C VAL A 509 10.35 -9.20 2.15
N ASP A 510 11.07 -10.19 2.67
CA ASP A 510 12.43 -10.49 2.20
C ASP A 510 12.38 -11.11 0.80
N ASP A 511 12.51 -10.24 -0.18
CA ASP A 511 12.44 -10.53 -1.60
C ASP A 511 13.77 -10.96 -2.21
N ARG A 512 14.85 -11.04 -1.40
CA ARG A 512 16.17 -11.46 -1.88
C ARG A 512 16.11 -12.83 -2.54
N THR A 513 16.73 -12.96 -3.71
CA THR A 513 16.97 -14.25 -4.34
C THR A 513 17.93 -15.08 -3.49
N ALA A 514 18.12 -16.35 -3.87
CA ALA A 514 19.08 -17.19 -3.18
C ALA A 514 20.52 -16.70 -3.32
N GLU A 515 20.87 -16.16 -4.49
CA GLU A 515 22.17 -15.56 -4.75
C GLU A 515 22.37 -14.32 -3.88
N GLU A 516 21.37 -13.44 -3.82
CA GLU A 516 21.41 -12.23 -2.99
C GLU A 516 21.41 -12.52 -1.48
N ALA A 517 20.95 -13.69 -1.04
CA ALA A 517 20.95 -14.07 0.36
C ALA A 517 22.22 -14.83 0.80
N ASP A 518 23.06 -15.30 -0.12
CA ASP A 518 24.28 -16.06 0.17
C ASP A 518 25.50 -15.13 0.37
N PRO A 519 26.08 -15.03 1.58
CA PRO A 519 27.25 -14.18 1.85
C PRO A 519 28.50 -14.51 1.02
N LYS A 520 28.52 -15.65 0.33
CA LYS A 520 29.63 -16.05 -0.56
C LYS A 520 29.41 -15.64 -2.02
N ASN A 521 28.22 -15.15 -2.35
CA ASN A 521 27.86 -14.75 -3.71
C ASN A 521 28.28 -13.28 -3.96
N PRO A 522 28.80 -12.92 -5.16
CA PRO A 522 29.09 -11.54 -5.52
C PRO A 522 27.87 -10.60 -5.47
N GLU A 523 26.67 -11.12 -5.69
CA GLU A 523 25.39 -10.37 -5.66
C GLU A 523 24.79 -10.29 -4.25
N PHE A 524 25.55 -10.66 -3.20
CA PHE A 524 25.06 -10.70 -1.83
C PHE A 524 24.51 -9.34 -1.40
N LYS A 525 23.31 -9.39 -0.82
CA LYS A 525 22.60 -8.28 -0.19
C LYS A 525 22.50 -8.53 1.32
N GLN A 526 23.23 -7.75 2.10
CA GLN A 526 23.28 -7.79 3.55
C GLN A 526 21.91 -7.67 4.18
N GLN A 527 21.05 -6.78 3.64
CA GLN A 527 19.71 -6.55 4.17
C GLN A 527 18.63 -6.79 3.11
N GLY A 528 17.43 -7.16 3.55
CA GLY A 528 16.24 -7.20 2.72
C GLY A 528 15.64 -5.81 2.51
N ARG A 529 14.46 -5.76 1.89
CA ARG A 529 13.72 -4.53 1.61
C ARG A 529 13.14 -3.84 2.86
N MET A 530 12.85 -4.61 3.90
CA MET A 530 12.59 -4.14 5.25
C MET A 530 13.84 -4.41 6.11
N PRO A 531 14.81 -3.49 6.13
CA PRO A 531 16.11 -3.74 6.73
C PRO A 531 16.03 -3.81 8.26
N GLU A 532 16.92 -4.59 8.89
CA GLU A 532 16.98 -4.72 10.36
C GLU A 532 17.42 -3.42 11.04
N THR A 533 18.09 -2.54 10.29
CA THR A 533 18.53 -1.20 10.72
C THR A 533 18.66 -0.27 9.52
N ILE A 534 19.05 0.99 9.72
CA ILE A 534 19.40 1.89 8.62
C ILE A 534 20.71 1.45 7.94
N HIS A 535 20.87 1.77 6.65
CA HIS A 535 22.10 1.47 5.93
C HIS A 535 23.19 2.53 6.16
N ARG A 536 22.81 3.79 6.43
CA ARG A 536 23.71 4.93 6.67
C ARG A 536 23.01 6.02 7.46
N TYR A 537 23.77 6.75 8.30
CA TYR A 537 23.33 8.02 8.86
C TYR A 537 23.37 9.11 7.80
N ILE A 538 22.36 9.97 7.77
CA ILE A 538 22.19 10.92 6.69
C ILE A 538 22.55 12.35 7.07
N SER A 539 22.75 12.70 8.34
CA SER A 539 23.17 14.05 8.73
C SER A 539 24.57 14.38 8.21
N THR A 540 24.77 15.60 7.70
CA THR A 540 26.09 16.09 7.28
C THR A 540 27.07 16.25 8.44
N SER A 541 26.57 16.27 9.68
CA SER A 541 27.38 16.30 10.91
C SER A 541 27.70 14.91 11.48
N ALA A 542 27.17 13.83 10.89
CA ALA A 542 27.46 12.48 11.36
C ALA A 542 28.91 12.10 10.99
N PRO A 543 29.76 11.66 11.94
CA PRO A 543 31.07 11.14 11.61
C PRO A 543 30.94 9.90 10.73
N GLU A 544 31.74 9.80 9.67
CA GLU A 544 31.71 8.66 8.74
C GLU A 544 31.91 7.32 9.45
N SER A 545 32.74 7.30 10.52
CA SER A 545 32.97 6.12 11.37
C SER A 545 31.73 5.60 12.11
N MET A 546 30.63 6.37 12.14
CA MET A 546 29.35 5.90 12.67
C MET A 546 28.55 5.11 11.63
N SER A 547 28.77 5.33 10.33
CA SER A 547 28.18 4.54 9.25
C SER A 547 29.13 3.39 8.87
N ASP A 548 29.30 2.43 9.78
CA ASP A 548 30.31 1.37 9.72
C ASP A 548 29.84 0.06 9.04
N LEU A 549 28.68 0.09 8.39
CA LEU A 549 28.22 -0.97 7.50
C LEU A 549 28.56 -0.64 6.04
N VAL A 550 28.70 -1.67 5.22
CA VAL A 550 28.84 -1.50 3.77
C VAL A 550 27.51 -0.99 3.21
N VAL A 551 27.54 0.10 2.46
CA VAL A 551 26.34 0.62 1.78
C VAL A 551 26.26 0.00 0.39
N GLU A 552 25.17 -0.70 0.15
CA GLU A 552 24.92 -1.41 -1.11
C GLU A 552 24.20 -0.47 -2.08
N HIS A 553 24.91 0.05 -3.06
CA HIS A 553 24.34 0.93 -4.06
C HIS A 553 24.97 0.68 -5.43
N ARG A 554 24.34 1.27 -6.45
CA ARG A 554 24.88 1.37 -7.80
C ARG A 554 25.55 2.72 -8.01
N GLU A 555 26.81 2.71 -8.39
CA GLU A 555 27.62 3.93 -8.55
C GLU A 555 27.04 4.86 -9.62
N ASP A 556 26.47 4.32 -10.70
CA ASP A 556 25.85 5.13 -11.77
C ASP A 556 24.60 5.88 -11.28
N GLN A 557 23.78 5.25 -10.43
CA GLN A 557 22.61 5.88 -9.83
C GLN A 557 23.01 6.95 -8.82
N LYS A 558 24.01 6.66 -7.97
CA LYS A 558 24.59 7.62 -7.02
C LYS A 558 25.17 8.83 -7.75
N GLN A 559 25.97 8.61 -8.79
CA GLN A 559 26.61 9.67 -9.56
C GLN A 559 25.58 10.59 -10.20
N ARG A 560 24.46 10.05 -10.71
CA ARG A 560 23.37 10.85 -11.28
C ARG A 560 22.73 11.81 -10.25
N LEU A 561 22.53 11.35 -9.02
CA LEU A 561 22.05 12.20 -7.92
C LEU A 561 23.08 13.29 -7.58
N MET A 562 24.37 12.94 -7.56
CA MET A 562 25.45 13.89 -7.28
C MET A 562 25.64 14.93 -8.40
N ASP A 563 25.52 14.54 -9.66
CA ASP A 563 25.58 15.43 -10.83
C ASP A 563 24.44 16.45 -10.82
N ALA A 564 23.29 16.09 -10.24
CA ALA A 564 22.17 17.00 -10.00
C ALA A 564 22.41 17.99 -8.84
N GLY A 565 23.48 17.80 -8.05
CA GLY A 565 23.91 18.66 -6.95
C GLY A 565 23.63 18.09 -5.55
N MET A 566 23.16 16.86 -5.42
CA MET A 566 22.92 16.22 -4.12
C MET A 566 24.28 15.86 -3.47
N ASP A 567 24.44 16.10 -2.16
CA ASP A 567 25.67 15.72 -1.48
C ASP A 567 25.82 14.20 -1.40
N GLU A 568 27.07 13.74 -1.33
CA GLU A 568 27.41 12.31 -1.40
C GLU A 568 26.67 11.44 -0.39
N VAL A 569 26.53 11.91 0.86
CA VAL A 569 25.86 11.15 1.92
C VAL A 569 24.39 10.92 1.60
N PHE A 570 23.71 11.94 1.07
CA PHE A 570 22.29 11.86 0.75
C PHE A 570 22.04 11.16 -0.60
N ALA A 571 22.94 11.32 -1.57
CA ALA A 571 22.92 10.58 -2.83
C ALA A 571 23.08 9.08 -2.58
N ASP A 572 24.01 8.68 -1.72
CA ASP A 572 24.22 7.30 -1.33
C ASP A 572 22.99 6.71 -0.62
N TYR A 573 22.32 7.50 0.23
CA TYR A 573 21.10 7.09 0.91
C TYR A 573 19.98 6.69 -0.06
N PHE A 574 19.74 7.51 -1.08
CA PHE A 574 18.70 7.21 -2.07
C PHE A 574 19.16 6.16 -3.10
N ALA A 575 20.44 6.13 -3.47
CA ALA A 575 20.97 5.09 -4.36
C ALA A 575 20.81 3.68 -3.76
N TYR A 576 20.90 3.53 -2.44
CA TYR A 576 20.56 2.27 -1.75
C TYR A 576 19.11 1.81 -2.01
N ILE A 577 18.18 2.75 -2.13
CA ILE A 577 16.76 2.46 -2.40
C ILE A 577 16.58 2.05 -3.87
N PHE A 578 17.22 2.78 -4.80
CA PHE A 578 17.13 2.51 -6.25
C PHE A 578 17.89 1.25 -6.70
N TYR A 579 18.78 0.74 -5.86
CA TYR A 579 19.43 -0.55 -6.04
C TYR A 579 18.44 -1.73 -6.00
N ARG A 580 17.24 -1.54 -5.41
CA ARG A 580 16.18 -2.55 -5.33
C ARG A 580 15.25 -2.49 -6.54
N ASP A 581 14.62 -3.60 -6.88
CA ASP A 581 13.62 -3.61 -7.95
C ASP A 581 12.29 -3.02 -7.45
N PRO A 582 11.48 -2.37 -8.31
CA PRO A 582 10.15 -1.92 -7.94
C PRO A 582 9.23 -3.14 -7.73
N MET A 583 8.44 -3.14 -6.64
CA MET A 583 7.57 -4.28 -6.29
C MET A 583 6.13 -4.14 -6.77
N ILE A 584 5.67 -2.90 -6.97
CA ILE A 584 4.27 -2.59 -7.29
C ILE A 584 4.29 -1.57 -8.42
N ILE A 585 4.00 -2.03 -9.64
CA ILE A 585 3.91 -1.20 -10.83
C ILE A 585 2.66 -1.60 -11.61
N PHE A 586 1.82 -0.61 -11.91
CA PHE A 586 0.66 -0.80 -12.78
C PHE A 586 1.07 -0.58 -14.24
N LYS A 587 0.57 -1.41 -15.15
CA LYS A 587 0.94 -1.39 -16.58
C LYS A 587 0.68 -0.01 -17.20
N GLU A 588 -0.40 0.65 -16.80
CA GLU A 588 -0.83 1.97 -17.27
C GLU A 588 0.03 3.11 -16.71
N ARG A 589 0.86 2.81 -15.70
CA ARG A 589 1.70 3.77 -14.97
C ARG A 589 3.20 3.57 -15.26
N ILE A 590 3.57 2.81 -16.29
CA ILE A 590 4.97 2.61 -16.68
C ILE A 590 5.59 3.90 -17.23
N HIS A 591 4.84 4.66 -18.03
CA HIS A 591 5.31 5.93 -18.61
C HIS A 591 4.58 7.09 -17.93
N LEU A 592 5.34 7.93 -17.22
CA LEU A 592 4.83 9.08 -16.50
C LEU A 592 5.63 10.33 -16.89
N ASP A 593 5.02 11.49 -16.68
CA ASP A 593 5.72 12.77 -16.80
C ASP A 593 6.48 13.05 -15.49
N ASN A 594 7.81 12.94 -15.54
CA ASN A 594 8.68 13.10 -14.38
C ASN A 594 8.68 14.52 -13.79
N ASP A 595 8.18 15.52 -14.52
CA ASP A 595 8.06 16.90 -14.02
C ASP A 595 6.78 17.10 -13.18
N HIS A 596 5.80 16.21 -13.31
CA HIS A 596 4.48 16.35 -12.70
C HIS A 596 4.03 15.13 -11.87
N SER A 597 4.82 14.06 -11.85
CA SER A 597 4.54 12.84 -11.08
C SER A 597 5.74 12.43 -10.25
N ILE A 598 5.48 11.85 -9.07
CA ILE A 598 6.49 11.22 -8.21
C ILE A 598 6.19 9.74 -7.95
N GLU A 599 5.26 9.14 -8.71
CA GLU A 599 4.73 7.81 -8.41
C GLU A 599 5.79 6.70 -8.50
N HIS A 600 6.77 6.80 -9.40
CA HIS A 600 7.86 5.81 -9.46
C HIS A 600 8.79 5.95 -8.27
N PHE A 601 9.17 7.19 -7.92
CA PHE A 601 9.94 7.46 -6.71
C PHE A 601 9.21 6.93 -5.46
N GLU A 602 7.94 7.30 -5.26
CA GLU A 602 7.13 6.84 -4.13
C GLU A 602 6.93 5.32 -4.15
N GLY A 603 6.76 4.70 -5.32
CA GLY A 603 6.67 3.25 -5.46
C GLY A 603 7.91 2.53 -4.91
N MET A 604 9.10 3.10 -5.08
CA MET A 604 10.35 2.55 -4.56
C MET A 604 10.62 2.95 -3.09
N HIS A 605 10.42 4.22 -2.76
CA HIS A 605 10.68 4.77 -1.43
C HIS A 605 9.68 4.24 -0.39
N SER A 606 8.38 4.20 -0.71
CA SER A 606 7.34 3.71 0.21
C SER A 606 7.42 2.20 0.44
N THR A 607 8.03 1.47 -0.49
CA THR A 607 8.34 0.03 -0.36
C THR A 607 9.73 -0.23 0.20
N HIS A 608 10.42 0.77 0.75
CA HIS A 608 11.60 0.58 1.58
C HIS A 608 11.27 0.93 3.05
N TRP A 609 11.10 -0.09 3.89
CA TRP A 609 10.54 0.07 5.24
C TRP A 609 11.62 0.07 6.33
N THR A 610 12.29 1.21 6.52
CA THR A 610 13.33 1.39 7.53
C THR A 610 12.76 1.57 8.95
N ILE A 611 13.62 1.50 9.98
CA ILE A 611 13.25 1.78 11.39
C ILE A 611 12.77 3.23 11.62
N VAL A 612 13.31 4.16 10.81
CA VAL A 612 12.94 5.57 10.75
C VAL A 612 13.05 5.99 9.29
N ARG A 613 12.09 6.75 8.79
CA ARG A 613 12.03 7.16 7.38
C ARG A 613 12.11 8.68 7.27
N ILE A 614 12.99 9.18 6.40
CA ILE A 614 12.94 10.58 5.95
C ILE A 614 11.95 10.65 4.79
N LYS A 615 11.02 11.60 4.82
CA LYS A 615 9.97 11.76 3.79
C LYS A 615 10.18 13.12 3.13
N PRO A 616 10.46 13.16 1.81
CA PRO A 616 10.41 14.40 1.05
C PRO A 616 9.02 15.07 1.16
N PRO A 617 8.93 16.37 0.85
CA PRO A 617 7.65 17.03 0.65
C PRO A 617 6.79 16.27 -0.36
N PRO A 618 5.48 16.13 -0.14
CA PRO A 618 4.60 15.57 -1.15
C PRO A 618 4.65 16.41 -2.43
N ALA A 619 4.58 15.76 -3.60
CA ALA A 619 4.49 16.47 -4.86
C ALA A 619 3.31 17.45 -4.86
N MET A 620 3.54 18.64 -5.42
CA MET A 620 2.50 19.67 -5.60
C MET A 620 1.88 20.20 -4.29
N GLN A 621 2.48 19.92 -3.13
CA GLN A 621 2.12 20.50 -1.84
C GLN A 621 3.33 21.28 -1.30
N ASP A 622 3.21 22.61 -1.23
CA ASP A 622 4.31 23.50 -0.86
C ASP A 622 4.31 23.91 0.63
N ASP A 623 3.26 23.52 1.37
CA ASP A 623 3.08 23.79 2.80
C ASP A 623 3.61 22.67 3.71
N ILE A 624 3.68 21.44 3.18
CA ILE A 624 4.20 20.26 3.88
C ILE A 624 5.70 20.12 3.63
N HIS A 625 6.48 20.21 4.71
CA HIS A 625 7.93 20.20 4.65
C HIS A 625 8.55 18.79 4.69
N TRP A 626 9.89 18.72 4.71
CA TRP A 626 10.62 17.50 5.01
C TRP A 626 10.15 16.91 6.34
N ARG A 627 9.84 15.61 6.35
CA ARG A 627 9.32 14.92 7.53
C ARG A 627 10.21 13.75 7.93
N VAL A 628 10.12 13.36 9.19
CA VAL A 628 10.78 12.15 9.73
C VAL A 628 9.75 11.33 10.48
N GLU A 629 9.70 10.04 10.17
CA GLU A 629 8.72 9.10 10.68
C GLU A 629 9.40 8.04 11.56
N LEU A 630 9.05 8.00 12.84
CA LEU A 630 9.44 6.93 13.78
C LEU A 630 8.45 5.78 13.67
N ARG A 631 8.94 4.55 13.40
CA ARG A 631 8.10 3.42 12.94
C ARG A 631 8.15 2.19 13.85
N THR A 632 9.07 2.18 14.82
CA THR A 632 9.34 0.98 15.61
C THR A 632 8.37 0.69 16.76
N PRO A 633 7.69 1.64 17.43
CA PRO A 633 6.83 1.31 18.56
C PRO A 633 5.75 0.27 18.20
N ASP A 634 5.59 -0.76 19.04
CA ASP A 634 4.41 -1.62 19.01
C ASP A 634 3.19 -0.80 19.48
N VAL A 635 2.02 -1.06 18.92
CA VAL A 635 0.77 -0.51 19.46
C VAL A 635 0.47 -1.13 20.84
N GLN A 636 -0.10 -0.35 21.75
CA GLN A 636 -0.47 -0.77 23.10
C GLN A 636 -1.96 -1.07 23.24
N MET A 637 -2.34 -1.92 24.20
CA MET A 637 -3.72 -2.35 24.40
C MET A 637 -4.68 -1.21 24.78
N THR A 638 -4.17 -0.10 25.30
CA THR A 638 -4.99 1.03 25.75
C THR A 638 -4.60 2.35 25.08
N ASP A 639 -5.57 3.24 24.86
CA ASP A 639 -5.30 4.56 24.27
C ASP A 639 -4.45 5.42 25.22
N TYR A 640 -4.57 5.22 26.54
CA TYR A 640 -3.71 5.84 27.56
C TYR A 640 -2.23 5.52 27.34
N GLU A 641 -1.89 4.23 27.17
CA GLU A 641 -0.50 3.81 26.97
C GLU A 641 0.07 4.29 25.62
N ASN A 642 -0.73 4.20 24.54
CA ASN A 642 -0.34 4.72 23.23
C ASN A 642 -0.08 6.24 23.30
N ALA A 643 -0.96 6.99 23.96
CA ALA A 643 -0.80 8.43 24.14
C ALA A 643 0.47 8.77 24.93
N ALA A 644 0.83 7.97 25.94
CA ALA A 644 2.06 8.17 26.71
C ALA A 644 3.33 7.98 25.87
N ILE A 645 3.36 6.97 25.01
CA ILE A 645 4.49 6.72 24.08
C ILE A 645 4.60 7.86 23.07
N VAL A 646 3.50 8.22 22.41
CA VAL A 646 3.45 9.32 21.44
C VAL A 646 3.92 10.63 22.07
N THR A 647 3.44 10.96 23.26
CA THR A 647 3.81 12.21 23.97
C THR A 647 5.30 12.29 24.21
N VAL A 648 5.93 11.20 24.69
CA VAL A 648 7.38 11.16 24.92
C VAL A 648 8.16 11.24 23.60
N ALA A 649 7.71 10.56 22.54
CA ALA A 649 8.32 10.67 21.21
C ALA A 649 8.27 12.11 20.67
N THR A 650 7.13 12.78 20.81
CA THR A 650 6.93 14.17 20.38
C THR A 650 7.79 15.15 21.16
N LEU A 651 7.90 15.00 22.49
CA LEU A 651 8.76 15.86 23.31
C LEU A 651 10.25 15.70 22.94
N LEU A 652 10.70 14.47 22.64
CA LEU A 652 12.05 14.22 22.16
C LEU A 652 12.28 14.79 20.75
N ALA A 653 11.32 14.64 19.83
CA ALA A 653 11.37 15.24 18.50
C ALA A 653 11.49 16.78 18.59
N ARG A 654 10.65 17.41 19.41
CA ARG A 654 10.69 18.85 19.71
C ARG A 654 12.06 19.27 20.25
N ALA A 655 12.63 18.50 21.19
CA ALA A 655 13.95 18.78 21.74
C ALA A 655 15.05 18.72 20.66
N ILE A 656 15.02 17.69 19.80
CA ILE A 656 15.99 17.51 18.71
C ILE A 656 15.89 18.66 17.71
N VAL A 657 14.68 18.99 17.26
CA VAL A 657 14.44 20.06 16.29
C VAL A 657 14.88 21.42 16.84
N ARG A 658 14.53 21.76 18.08
CA ARG A 658 14.95 23.03 18.70
C ARG A 658 16.47 23.14 18.85
N ARG A 659 17.15 22.04 19.18
CA ARG A 659 18.62 22.01 19.25
C ARG A 659 19.25 22.10 17.86
N ALA A 660 18.59 21.61 16.81
CA ALA A 660 19.09 21.78 15.43
C ALA A 660 19.20 23.27 15.03
N GLU A 661 18.32 24.13 15.54
CA GLU A 661 18.19 25.56 15.18
C GLU A 661 18.81 26.55 16.20
N GLY A 662 19.55 26.06 17.22
CA GLY A 662 20.05 26.88 18.33
C GLY A 662 21.12 27.95 17.96
N PRO A 663 20.98 29.22 18.38
CA PRO A 663 21.83 30.35 17.95
C PRO A 663 23.21 30.49 18.66
N ASP A 664 23.51 29.67 19.67
CA ASP A 664 24.70 29.76 20.53
C ASP A 664 25.84 28.79 20.15
N GLY A 665 25.78 28.20 18.95
CA GLY A 665 26.67 27.11 18.56
C GLY A 665 26.20 25.74 19.05
N SER A 666 24.98 25.65 19.61
CA SER A 666 24.27 24.37 19.78
C SER A 666 23.52 23.91 18.52
N ALA A 667 23.60 24.62 17.40
CA ALA A 667 23.24 24.08 16.09
C ALA A 667 24.04 22.77 15.85
N GLY A 668 23.35 21.62 15.90
CA GLY A 668 23.97 20.29 15.95
C GLY A 668 23.92 19.60 17.32
N GLY A 669 23.23 20.19 18.30
CA GLY A 669 23.03 19.64 19.64
C GLY A 669 22.17 18.39 19.59
N GLN A 670 22.78 17.26 19.90
CA GLN A 670 22.09 15.98 19.91
C GLN A 670 21.40 15.74 21.27
N VAL A 671 20.27 15.03 21.29
CA VAL A 671 19.72 14.46 22.55
C VAL A 671 20.48 13.21 22.97
N SER A 672 21.18 12.57 22.02
CA SER A 672 22.10 11.46 22.24
C SER A 672 23.24 11.46 21.23
N GLY A 673 24.46 11.09 21.62
CA GLY A 673 25.51 10.88 20.62
C GLY A 673 25.15 9.73 19.66
N LEU A 674 25.56 9.84 18.39
CA LEU A 674 25.43 8.72 17.45
C LEU A 674 26.25 7.51 17.92
N ILE A 675 25.78 6.31 17.59
CA ILE A 675 26.52 5.05 17.77
C ILE A 675 26.78 4.43 16.40
N PRO A 676 27.85 3.62 16.22
CA PRO A 676 28.06 2.88 14.99
C PRO A 676 26.84 2.05 14.59
N ILE A 677 26.47 2.03 13.32
CA ILE A 677 25.28 1.33 12.82
C ILE A 677 25.34 -0.18 13.13
N SER A 678 26.53 -0.79 13.15
CA SER A 678 26.70 -2.18 13.61
C SER A 678 26.17 -2.39 15.04
N LYS A 679 26.39 -1.42 15.93
CA LYS A 679 25.86 -1.41 17.30
C LYS A 679 24.39 -1.04 17.37
N LEU A 680 23.92 -0.18 16.46
CA LEU A 680 22.49 0.11 16.32
C LEU A 680 21.70 -1.12 15.89
N ARG A 681 22.22 -1.90 14.93
CA ARG A 681 21.68 -3.20 14.54
C ARG A 681 21.60 -4.14 15.73
N GLU A 682 22.66 -4.21 16.54
CA GLU A 682 22.65 -5.02 17.76
C GLU A 682 21.58 -4.53 18.76
N ASN A 683 21.41 -3.22 18.93
CA ASN A 683 20.32 -2.68 19.74
C ASN A 683 18.94 -3.08 19.22
N MET A 684 18.72 -3.09 17.90
CA MET A 684 17.47 -3.55 17.28
C MET A 684 17.20 -5.04 17.47
N LEU A 685 18.25 -5.88 17.54
CA LEU A 685 18.09 -7.29 17.88
C LEU A 685 17.80 -7.48 19.38
N ARG A 686 18.50 -6.73 20.24
CA ARG A 686 18.34 -6.80 21.69
C ARG A 686 16.99 -6.26 22.18
N SER A 687 16.44 -5.24 21.53
CA SER A 687 15.18 -4.59 21.93
C SER A 687 13.97 -5.51 21.87
N GLN A 688 14.05 -6.58 21.08
CA GLN A 688 12.95 -7.51 20.86
C GLN A 688 13.02 -8.73 21.76
N GLN A 689 14.16 -8.97 22.40
CA GLN A 689 14.35 -10.11 23.28
C GLN A 689 13.37 -10.06 24.45
N ARG A 690 12.98 -11.24 24.95
CA ARG A 690 12.08 -11.32 26.09
C ARG A 690 12.63 -10.57 27.32
N ASP A 691 11.81 -9.71 27.90
CA ASP A 691 12.14 -8.85 29.05
C ASP A 691 13.30 -7.85 28.77
N ALA A 692 13.48 -7.44 27.50
CA ALA A 692 14.54 -6.52 27.07
C ALA A 692 14.50 -5.16 27.79
N LEU A 693 13.31 -4.63 28.08
CA LEU A 693 13.17 -3.35 28.78
C LEU A 693 13.90 -3.34 30.14
N ARG A 694 13.83 -4.45 30.88
CA ARG A 694 14.35 -4.54 32.25
C ARG A 694 15.73 -5.19 32.32
N ARG A 695 15.97 -6.21 31.48
CA ARG A 695 17.21 -7.01 31.50
C ARG A 695 18.20 -6.61 30.41
N GLY A 696 17.73 -5.98 29.35
CA GLY A 696 18.55 -5.60 28.21
C GLY A 696 19.55 -4.51 28.56
N LYS A 697 20.69 -4.56 27.87
CA LYS A 697 21.65 -3.47 27.81
C LYS A 697 21.73 -2.99 26.37
N PHE A 698 21.85 -1.70 26.17
CA PHE A 698 21.87 -1.08 24.86
C PHE A 698 23.14 -0.26 24.70
N TRP A 699 23.74 -0.31 23.52
CA TRP A 699 24.82 0.57 23.14
C TRP A 699 24.34 2.01 23.16
N TRP A 700 25.09 2.86 23.84
CA TRP A 700 24.77 4.24 24.06
C TRP A 700 26.04 5.09 23.98
N ASN A 701 25.96 6.24 23.33
CA ASN A 701 27.03 7.21 23.34
C ASN A 701 26.81 8.22 24.49
N HIS A 702 27.59 8.06 25.55
CA HIS A 702 27.57 8.95 26.69
C HIS A 702 28.77 9.90 26.63
N ALA A 703 28.51 11.14 26.21
CA ALA A 703 29.52 12.21 26.12
C ALA A 703 30.77 11.81 25.29
N GLY A 704 30.56 11.14 24.16
CA GLY A 704 31.62 10.68 23.25
C GLY A 704 32.10 9.25 23.52
N SER A 705 31.73 8.65 24.65
CA SER A 705 32.09 7.26 24.98
C SER A 705 30.96 6.31 24.63
N ILE A 706 31.21 5.37 23.71
CA ILE A 706 30.25 4.34 23.31
C ILE A 706 30.37 3.15 24.26
N MET A 707 29.31 2.86 25.01
CA MET A 707 29.26 1.82 26.02
C MET A 707 27.87 1.21 26.16
N GLU A 708 27.79 0.03 26.76
CA GLU A 708 26.49 -0.59 27.10
C GLU A 708 25.89 0.06 28.35
N LYS A 709 24.61 0.43 28.30
CA LYS A 709 23.85 1.00 29.42
C LYS A 709 22.48 0.32 29.55
N SER A 710 21.94 0.30 30.76
CA SER A 710 20.56 -0.18 30.98
C SER A 710 19.54 0.86 30.47
N MET A 711 18.29 0.43 30.26
CA MET A 711 17.19 1.37 29.96
C MET A 711 17.02 2.41 31.07
N VAL A 712 17.19 2.04 32.33
CA VAL A 712 17.14 2.99 33.46
C VAL A 712 18.25 4.05 33.34
N ASP A 713 19.47 3.67 32.99
CA ASP A 713 20.58 4.61 32.89
C ASP A 713 20.48 5.56 31.69
N ILE A 714 19.83 5.12 30.61
CA ILE A 714 19.62 5.93 29.41
C ILE A 714 18.47 6.92 29.62
N TRP A 715 17.36 6.45 30.18
CA TRP A 715 16.13 7.23 30.27
C TRP A 715 15.98 8.02 31.57
N CYS A 716 16.40 7.44 32.69
CA CYS A 716 15.99 7.89 34.03
C CYS A 716 17.12 8.50 34.87
N SER A 717 18.39 8.39 34.45
CA SER A 717 19.51 9.07 35.12
C SER A 717 19.38 10.60 35.01
N PRO A 718 20.02 11.37 35.90
CA PRO A 718 20.10 12.82 35.76
C PRO A 718 20.62 13.23 34.39
N GLY A 719 19.85 14.04 33.67
CA GLY A 719 20.15 14.45 32.29
C GLY A 719 19.83 13.39 31.22
N GLY A 720 19.18 12.29 31.60
CA GLY A 720 18.67 11.26 30.69
C GLY A 720 17.46 11.73 29.87
N LEU A 721 16.94 10.85 29.02
CA LEU A 721 15.89 11.19 28.06
C LEU A 721 14.60 11.74 28.71
N LEU A 722 14.19 11.26 29.89
CA LEU A 722 13.01 11.78 30.57
C LEU A 722 13.25 13.19 31.16
N ASP A 723 14.48 13.52 31.55
CA ASP A 723 14.81 14.89 31.98
C ASP A 723 14.83 15.86 30.79
N VAL A 724 15.22 15.38 29.61
CA VAL A 724 15.06 16.16 28.36
C VAL A 724 13.58 16.45 28.10
N CYS A 725 12.70 15.46 28.24
CA CYS A 725 11.25 15.65 28.08
C CYS A 725 10.70 16.67 29.09
N ARG A 726 11.06 16.54 30.38
CA ARG A 726 10.65 17.50 31.43
C ARG A 726 11.17 18.91 31.15
N SER A 727 12.40 19.04 30.66
CA SER A 727 12.96 20.34 30.29
C SER A 727 12.18 21.00 29.15
N GLU A 728 11.81 20.24 28.12
CA GLU A 728 10.98 20.77 27.02
C GLU A 728 9.58 21.18 27.48
N LEU A 729 9.00 20.41 28.39
CA LEU A 729 7.71 20.74 28.98
C LEU A 729 7.78 22.04 29.82
N GLN A 730 8.80 22.17 30.67
CA GLN A 730 9.02 23.37 31.49
C GLN A 730 9.20 24.64 30.63
N LYS A 731 9.90 24.53 29.49
CA LYS A 731 10.07 25.67 28.56
C LYS A 731 8.73 26.17 27.99
N GLY A 732 7.78 25.27 27.76
CA GLY A 732 6.47 25.60 27.18
C GLY A 732 5.41 26.01 28.20
N MET A 733 5.43 25.41 29.40
CA MET A 733 4.34 25.52 30.38
C MET A 733 4.73 26.21 31.70
N GLY A 734 6.03 26.43 31.96
CA GLY A 734 6.49 26.92 33.26
C GLY A 734 6.04 26.01 34.40
N ASP A 735 5.65 26.58 35.54
CA ASP A 735 5.26 25.84 36.74
C ASP A 735 4.04 24.91 36.54
N ALA A 736 3.20 25.17 35.52
CA ALA A 736 2.06 24.31 35.20
C ALA A 736 2.50 22.92 34.70
N ALA A 737 3.74 22.77 34.23
CA ALA A 737 4.29 21.52 33.71
C ALA A 737 4.15 20.37 34.71
N GLU A 738 4.46 20.58 35.99
CA GLU A 738 4.54 19.52 37.00
C GLU A 738 3.20 18.82 37.28
N THR A 739 2.10 19.52 37.03
CA THR A 739 0.73 19.03 37.29
C THR A 739 -0.02 18.64 36.02
N SER A 740 0.64 18.71 34.86
CA SER A 740 0.06 18.39 33.56
C SER A 740 -0.06 16.88 33.32
N LEU A 741 -0.94 16.49 32.39
CA LEU A 741 -1.04 15.12 31.91
C LEU A 741 0.25 14.65 31.21
N ASP A 742 0.98 15.57 30.56
CA ASP A 742 2.27 15.29 29.96
C ASP A 742 3.30 14.83 31.02
N ALA A 743 3.32 15.47 32.19
CA ALA A 743 4.17 15.04 33.30
C ALA A 743 3.72 13.68 33.87
N GLU A 744 2.42 13.41 33.92
CA GLU A 744 1.89 12.09 34.29
C GLU A 744 2.38 11.00 33.33
N PHE A 745 2.33 11.24 32.02
CA PHE A 745 2.79 10.29 31.01
C PHE A 745 4.31 10.08 31.06
N ILE A 746 5.10 11.14 31.27
CA ILE A 746 6.55 11.01 31.51
C ILE A 746 6.82 10.13 32.73
N ASN A 747 6.03 10.29 33.80
CA ASN A 747 6.16 9.50 35.01
C ASN A 747 5.71 8.04 34.81
N PHE A 748 4.65 7.80 34.04
CA PHE A 748 4.19 6.47 33.64
C PHE A 748 5.27 5.71 32.86
N ILE A 749 5.85 6.34 31.82
CA ILE A 749 6.97 5.77 31.05
C ILE A 749 8.17 5.50 31.97
N GLY A 750 8.50 6.44 32.87
CA GLY A 750 9.55 6.24 33.87
C GLY A 750 9.26 5.11 34.86
N ALA A 751 8.01 4.86 35.23
CA ALA A 751 7.62 3.75 36.09
C ALA A 751 7.76 2.42 35.35
N ARG A 752 7.34 2.36 34.08
CA ARG A 752 7.51 1.21 33.20
C ARG A 752 8.99 0.83 33.02
N ILE A 753 9.85 1.80 32.68
CA ILE A 753 11.30 1.56 32.50
C ILE A 753 11.97 1.04 33.78
N ARG A 754 11.52 1.50 34.96
CA ARG A 754 12.01 1.02 36.26
C ARG A 754 11.40 -0.32 36.69
N GLY A 755 10.55 -0.93 35.88
CA GLY A 755 9.90 -2.21 36.16
C GLY A 755 8.77 -2.12 37.18
N LYS A 756 8.23 -0.93 37.46
CA LYS A 756 7.03 -0.76 38.32
C LYS A 756 5.72 -0.97 37.58
N VAL A 757 5.78 -0.92 36.25
CA VAL A 757 4.67 -1.25 35.34
C VAL A 757 5.26 -2.16 34.28
N VAL A 758 4.65 -3.31 34.03
CA VAL A 758 5.13 -4.20 32.98
C VAL A 758 4.77 -3.72 31.58
N THR A 759 5.47 -4.26 30.59
CA THR A 759 5.13 -4.14 29.17
C THR A 759 3.89 -4.98 28.82
N GLY A 760 3.25 -4.67 27.70
CA GLY A 760 2.12 -5.46 27.20
C GLY A 760 2.50 -6.93 26.99
N ALA A 761 3.70 -7.20 26.50
CA ALA A 761 4.17 -8.57 26.26
C ALA A 761 4.34 -9.36 27.56
N GLN A 762 4.95 -8.76 28.58
CA GLN A 762 5.08 -9.38 29.91
C GLN A 762 3.71 -9.65 30.54
N TRP A 763 2.77 -8.70 30.44
CA TRP A 763 1.42 -8.88 30.96
C TRP A 763 0.68 -10.02 30.23
N LEU A 764 0.68 -10.03 28.89
CA LEU A 764 0.06 -11.09 28.09
C LEU A 764 0.62 -12.47 28.43
N ARG A 765 1.94 -12.61 28.56
CA ARG A 765 2.58 -13.86 28.99
C ARG A 765 2.11 -14.30 30.37
N GLU A 766 2.06 -13.38 31.33
CA GLU A 766 1.62 -13.69 32.69
C GLU A 766 0.13 -14.08 32.73
N ARG A 767 -0.72 -13.43 31.92
CA ARG A 767 -2.13 -13.81 31.77
C ARG A 767 -2.26 -15.23 31.21
N LEU A 768 -1.57 -15.55 30.12
CA LEU A 768 -1.56 -16.91 29.57
C LEU A 768 -1.05 -17.92 30.62
N ARG A 769 0.02 -17.57 31.34
CA ARG A 769 0.64 -18.42 32.37
C ARG A 769 -0.31 -18.77 33.52
N ARG A 770 -1.27 -17.89 33.83
CA ARG A 770 -2.31 -18.07 34.86
C ARG A 770 -3.56 -18.77 34.34
N SER A 771 -3.76 -18.83 33.02
CA SER A 771 -4.91 -19.49 32.42
C SER A 771 -4.90 -20.99 32.77
N PRO A 772 -6.02 -21.57 33.24
CA PRO A 772 -6.14 -23.01 33.43
C PRO A 772 -6.09 -23.79 32.10
N ASN A 773 -6.29 -23.08 30.98
CA ASN A 773 -6.28 -23.65 29.62
C ASN A 773 -4.90 -23.64 28.96
N TYR A 774 -3.85 -23.24 29.69
CA TYR A 774 -2.48 -23.25 29.20
C TYR A 774 -1.67 -24.38 29.85
N HIS A 775 -1.14 -25.28 29.02
CA HIS A 775 -0.51 -26.51 29.47
C HIS A 775 1.01 -26.40 29.70
N ARG A 776 1.56 -25.18 29.75
CA ARG A 776 3.01 -24.92 29.90
C ARG A 776 3.84 -25.55 28.77
N ASP A 777 3.26 -25.68 27.59
CA ASP A 777 3.83 -26.29 26.40
C ASP A 777 4.09 -25.27 25.28
N SER A 778 3.93 -23.97 25.58
CA SER A 778 4.01 -22.86 24.64
C SER A 778 2.94 -22.85 23.55
N VAL A 779 1.85 -23.62 23.73
CA VAL A 779 0.68 -23.65 22.84
C VAL A 779 -0.48 -22.86 23.46
N ILE A 780 -1.09 -22.00 22.67
CA ILE A 780 -2.29 -21.23 23.04
C ILE A 780 -3.50 -22.02 22.54
N THR A 781 -4.28 -22.54 23.48
CA THR A 781 -5.53 -23.25 23.17
C THR A 781 -6.65 -22.27 22.76
N PRO A 782 -7.69 -22.72 22.05
CA PRO A 782 -8.86 -21.89 21.72
C PRO A 782 -9.44 -21.14 22.93
N ALA A 783 -9.56 -21.82 24.07
CA ALA A 783 -10.10 -21.25 25.30
C ALA A 783 -9.16 -20.22 25.93
N ALA A 784 -7.84 -20.48 25.93
CA ALA A 784 -6.85 -19.49 26.39
C ALA A 784 -6.83 -18.25 25.48
N ALA A 785 -6.95 -18.43 24.16
CA ALA A 785 -7.05 -17.32 23.22
C ALA A 785 -8.29 -16.47 23.47
N ARG A 786 -9.45 -17.11 23.69
CA ARG A 786 -10.70 -16.42 24.07
C ARG A 786 -10.53 -15.58 25.33
N GLU A 787 -10.00 -16.18 26.40
CA GLU A 787 -9.73 -15.52 27.68
C GLU A 787 -8.82 -14.29 27.51
N ILE A 788 -7.73 -14.43 26.76
CA ILE A 788 -6.79 -13.33 26.51
C ILE A 788 -7.49 -12.20 25.74
N MET A 789 -8.23 -12.52 24.69
CA MET A 789 -8.90 -11.50 23.87
C MET A 789 -10.04 -10.79 24.61
N ASP A 790 -10.77 -11.48 25.50
CA ASP A 790 -11.74 -10.83 26.39
C ASP A 790 -11.07 -9.77 27.28
N LEU A 791 -9.92 -10.10 27.85
CA LEU A 791 -9.18 -9.17 28.70
C LEU A 791 -8.59 -7.99 27.90
N VAL A 792 -8.16 -8.22 26.66
CA VAL A 792 -7.71 -7.17 25.75
C VAL A 792 -8.85 -6.20 25.41
N ILE A 793 -10.07 -6.69 25.16
CA ILE A 793 -11.24 -5.85 24.93
C ILE A 793 -11.53 -4.99 26.17
N GLN A 794 -11.56 -5.60 27.36
CA GLN A 794 -11.78 -4.87 28.62
C GLN A 794 -10.70 -3.81 28.87
N LEU A 795 -9.43 -4.12 28.57
CA LEU A 795 -8.33 -3.15 28.66
C LEU A 795 -8.53 -1.98 27.71
N GLY A 796 -9.03 -2.22 26.49
CA GLY A 796 -9.29 -1.18 25.49
C GLY A 796 -10.24 -0.08 25.97
N GLU A 797 -11.03 -0.34 27.03
CA GLU A 797 -11.92 0.65 27.67
C GLU A 797 -11.18 1.60 28.65
N ALA A 798 -9.90 1.37 28.92
CA ALA A 798 -9.13 2.19 29.86
C ALA A 798 -8.70 3.53 29.24
N GLU A 799 -9.34 4.61 29.68
CA GLU A 799 -9.06 5.98 29.23
C GLU A 799 -8.16 6.77 30.19
N SER A 800 -7.82 6.21 31.36
CA SER A 800 -7.02 6.86 32.40
C SER A 800 -6.10 5.88 33.13
N TYR A 801 -5.10 6.40 33.86
CA TYR A 801 -4.25 5.61 34.75
C TYR A 801 -5.07 4.81 35.78
N SER A 802 -6.10 5.45 36.35
CA SER A 802 -6.98 4.82 37.33
C SER A 802 -7.80 3.68 36.72
N ASP A 803 -8.27 3.84 35.49
CA ASP A 803 -8.97 2.77 34.78
C ASP A 803 -8.04 1.61 34.46
N LEU A 804 -6.85 1.90 33.91
CA LEU A 804 -5.86 0.88 33.60
C LEU A 804 -5.49 0.07 34.85
N LYS A 805 -5.23 0.75 35.97
CA LYS A 805 -4.93 0.09 37.26
C LYS A 805 -6.11 -0.69 37.84
N ARG A 806 -7.34 -0.24 37.59
CA ARG A 806 -8.56 -0.95 38.04
C ARG A 806 -8.82 -2.21 37.22
N ILE A 807 -8.63 -2.14 35.90
CA ILE A 807 -8.92 -3.24 34.96
C ILE A 807 -7.81 -4.30 35.01
N ALA A 808 -6.54 -3.88 35.05
CA ALA A 808 -5.38 -4.77 35.11
C ALA A 808 -4.41 -4.38 36.24
N PRO A 809 -4.81 -4.53 37.52
CA PRO A 809 -3.94 -4.22 38.67
C PRO A 809 -2.62 -5.00 38.63
N GLU A 810 -2.62 -6.22 38.09
CA GLU A 810 -1.44 -7.05 37.95
C GLU A 810 -0.37 -6.46 37.00
N MET A 811 -0.68 -5.45 36.19
CA MET A 811 0.34 -4.70 35.45
C MET A 811 1.27 -3.93 36.38
N PHE A 812 0.82 -3.61 37.60
CA PHE A 812 1.50 -2.77 38.58
C PHE A 812 2.04 -3.54 39.80
N ASP A 813 1.59 -4.78 39.99
CA ASP A 813 1.93 -5.64 41.14
C ASP A 813 3.00 -6.70 40.80
N PHE A 814 3.78 -6.47 39.73
CA PHE A 814 4.68 -7.46 39.13
C PHE A 814 6.04 -7.63 39.84
#